data_AF-W6FSH5-F1
#
_entry.id   AF-W6FSH5-F1
#
_cell.length_a   1.000
_cell.length_b   1.000
_cell.length_c   1.000
_cell.angle_alpha   90.00
_cell.angle_beta   90.00
_cell.angle_gamma   90.00
#
_symmetry.space_group_name_H-M   'P 1'
#
loop_
_entity.id
_entity.type
_entity.pdbx_description
1 polymer ?
#
loop_
_entity_poly.entity_id
_entity_poly.type
_entity_poly.pdbx_seq_one_letter_code
_entity_poly.pdbx_strand_id
1 'polypeptide(L)'
;MESRPIITETWRAAVLGAMFTMMVLSGKSEGRSFSQERIHEELKESTGHTHHSDPPIVQTQSGAVRGMSKTVLGREVHVFTGIPFAKPPVGPLRFRKPVPVDPWHGVLDATTLPNSCYQERYEYFPGFEGEEMWNPNTNLSEDCLYLNIWVPHRLRIRHRANSEENKSRTPVPVLIWIYGGGYMSGTATLDVYDADMVAATSDVIVASMQYRVGAFGFLYLAQDLPRGSEEAPGNMGLWDQALAIRWLKENIAAFGGDPELMTLFGESAGGGSVSIHLVSPITRGLVRRGIMQSGTMNAPWSFMTAERATEIAKTLIDDCGCNSTLLSDAPSRVMSCMRSVEAKIISVQQWNSYSGILGLPSAPTIDGIFLPKHPLDLLKEGDFQDTEILIGSNQDEGTYFILYDFIDFFQKDGPSFLQRDKFLDIVNTIFKNMTDLEREAIIFQYTDWEHVMDGYLNQKMIGDVVGDYFFICPTNHFAQAFAEHGKNVYYYFFTQRTSTSLWGEWMGVMHGDEIEYVFGHPLNMSLQFNARERDLSLRIMQAYSRFALTGKPVPDDVNWPIYSKDQPQYYIFNAETSGTGRGPRATACAFWNDFLPRLKARAEGELECETPPPAPTSMDEYLPDEMNFNMTNSAMVTASSQQKIMSPYNISRLLLFLLLQLLQSTI
;
A
#
# COMPACT_ATOMS: atom_id res chain seq x y z
N MET A 1 27.04 55.48 -26.48
CA MET A 1 25.82 55.10 -25.74
C MET A 1 25.77 53.57 -25.76
N GLU A 2 26.75 52.84 -25.20
CA GLU A 2 27.00 52.62 -23.75
C GLU A 2 25.70 52.24 -23.00
N SER A 3 25.56 51.13 -22.27
CA SER A 3 26.42 49.98 -21.95
C SER A 3 25.59 49.05 -21.03
N ARG A 4 25.69 47.72 -21.17
CA ARG A 4 25.40 46.74 -20.07
C ARG A 4 26.51 46.86 -18.99
N PRO A 5 26.42 46.41 -17.70
CA PRO A 5 26.00 45.05 -17.26
C PRO A 5 25.47 44.89 -15.77
N ILE A 6 24.85 43.75 -15.37
CA ILE A 6 25.30 42.69 -14.39
C ILE A 6 25.12 42.94 -12.84
N ILE A 7 24.42 41.98 -12.17
CA ILE A 7 24.49 41.42 -10.77
C ILE A 7 24.05 42.26 -9.54
N THR A 8 23.09 41.74 -8.73
CA THR A 8 23.30 41.13 -7.37
C THR A 8 21.97 40.69 -6.73
N GLU A 9 21.93 39.43 -6.29
CA GLU A 9 21.10 38.91 -5.19
C GLU A 9 21.42 39.61 -3.87
N THR A 10 20.45 39.57 -2.94
CA THR A 10 20.43 39.88 -1.49
C THR A 10 19.36 40.92 -1.15
N TRP A 11 18.71 40.75 0.02
CA TRP A 11 17.61 41.54 0.62
C TRP A 11 16.18 41.03 0.44
N ARG A 12 15.87 39.84 0.97
CA ARG A 12 14.57 39.54 1.63
C ARG A 12 14.73 38.65 2.86
N ALA A 13 15.62 39.06 3.77
CA ALA A 13 15.66 38.61 5.15
C ALA A 13 15.78 39.85 6.05
N ALA A 14 14.67 40.56 6.28
CA ALA A 14 14.50 41.55 7.35
C ALA A 14 13.09 42.19 7.31
N VAL A 15 12.00 41.43 7.53
CA VAL A 15 10.68 42.00 7.92
C VAL A 15 9.92 41.17 8.97
N LEU A 16 10.31 39.94 9.29
CA LEU A 16 9.62 39.13 10.33
C LEU A 16 10.39 39.17 11.67
N GLY A 17 10.42 40.35 12.27
CA GLY A 17 11.16 40.59 13.52
C GLY A 17 10.73 41.86 14.24
N ALA A 18 9.44 42.05 14.49
CA ALA A 18 8.92 42.96 15.51
C ALA A 18 7.40 42.80 15.64
N MET A 19 6.92 42.05 16.63
CA MET A 19 5.70 42.35 17.41
C MET A 19 5.49 41.24 18.47
N PHE A 20 6.30 41.28 19.53
CA PHE A 20 5.92 40.70 20.82
C PHE A 20 6.39 41.63 21.95
N THR A 21 5.40 42.13 22.69
CA THR A 21 5.41 42.55 24.11
C THR A 21 5.82 43.98 24.53
N MET A 22 4.81 44.79 24.87
CA MET A 22 4.61 45.65 26.08
C MET A 22 3.50 46.68 25.75
N MET A 23 2.51 47.06 26.57
CA MET A 23 2.18 46.83 27.98
C MET A 23 0.71 47.25 28.20
N VAL A 24 0.11 46.62 29.21
CA VAL A 24 -1.12 46.94 29.95
C VAL A 24 -1.37 48.46 30.16
N LEU A 25 -2.61 48.94 29.99
CA LEU A 25 -3.39 49.70 31.01
C LEU A 25 -4.76 50.26 30.50
N SER A 26 -5.76 50.08 31.38
CA SER A 26 -7.01 50.86 31.60
C SER A 26 -8.33 50.34 30.99
N GLY A 27 -9.28 50.10 31.89
CA GLY A 27 -10.70 49.84 31.58
C GLY A 27 -11.44 49.11 32.71
N LYS A 28 -11.82 49.83 33.78
CA LYS A 28 -12.70 49.35 34.88
C LYS A 28 -14.17 49.71 34.60
N SER A 29 -15.11 48.80 34.90
CA SER A 29 -16.33 49.03 35.72
C SER A 29 -17.08 47.70 35.97
N GLU A 30 -17.18 47.24 37.23
CA GLU A 30 -18.41 47.10 38.07
C GLU A 30 -19.48 46.11 37.53
N GLY A 31 -19.98 45.08 38.25
CA GLY A 31 -19.78 44.55 39.59
C GLY A 31 -20.91 43.54 39.92
N ARG A 32 -20.63 42.49 40.71
CA ARG A 32 -21.47 41.89 41.77
C ARG A 32 -20.86 40.56 42.26
N SER A 33 -20.58 40.50 43.56
CA SER A 33 -19.98 39.35 44.24
C SER A 33 -21.03 38.34 44.70
N PHE A 34 -20.78 37.05 44.51
CA PHE A 34 -21.34 36.00 45.36
C PHE A 34 -20.29 34.88 45.52
N SER A 35 -20.02 34.53 46.78
CA SER A 35 -18.97 33.63 47.26
C SER A 35 -19.13 32.20 46.76
N GLN A 36 -18.06 31.64 46.19
CA GLN A 36 -18.01 30.34 45.52
C GLN A 36 -17.30 29.26 46.38
N GLU A 37 -17.58 29.23 47.69
CA GLU A 37 -16.85 28.38 48.66
C GLU A 37 -17.72 27.33 49.37
N ARG A 38 -18.93 27.02 48.87
CA ARG A 38 -19.83 26.08 49.55
C ARG A 38 -20.58 25.09 48.67
N ILE A 39 -20.06 24.80 47.47
CA ILE A 39 -20.58 23.76 46.56
C ILE A 39 -19.51 22.69 46.26
N HIS A 40 -18.28 22.86 46.77
CA HIS A 40 -17.16 21.97 46.46
C HIS A 40 -17.00 20.76 47.40
N GLU A 41 -17.86 20.61 48.41
CA GLU A 41 -17.76 19.55 49.43
C GLU A 41 -18.92 18.53 49.44
N GLU A 42 -20.06 18.79 48.79
CA GLU A 42 -21.22 17.86 48.82
C GLU A 42 -21.49 17.09 47.51
N LEU A 43 -20.61 17.19 46.51
CA LEU A 43 -20.66 16.38 45.28
C LEU A 43 -19.58 15.29 45.21
N LYS A 44 -18.81 15.09 46.29
CA LYS A 44 -17.71 14.10 46.35
C LYS A 44 -18.08 12.72 46.91
N GLU A 45 -19.34 12.46 47.26
CA GLU A 45 -19.73 11.18 47.91
C GLU A 45 -20.80 10.35 47.18
N SER A 46 -21.03 10.57 45.87
CA SER A 46 -22.02 9.79 45.11
C SER A 46 -21.60 9.42 43.68
N THR A 47 -20.36 8.97 43.48
CA THR A 47 -20.01 8.11 42.34
C THR A 47 -18.85 7.20 42.74
N GLY A 48 -19.17 5.99 43.22
CA GLY A 48 -18.17 4.94 43.35
C GLY A 48 -17.71 4.49 41.96
N HIS A 49 -16.74 5.19 41.39
CA HIS A 49 -15.95 4.70 40.26
C HIS A 49 -14.85 3.82 40.83
N THR A 50 -14.98 2.51 40.62
CA THR A 50 -13.92 1.56 40.89
C THR A 50 -12.73 1.89 39.98
N HIS A 51 -11.68 2.46 40.58
CA HIS A 51 -10.38 2.67 39.97
C HIS A 51 -9.85 1.34 39.39
N HIS A 52 -9.80 1.23 38.06
CA HIS A 52 -8.90 0.31 37.38
C HIS A 52 -7.77 1.15 36.75
N SER A 53 -6.86 1.65 37.59
CA SER A 53 -5.76 2.54 37.18
C SER A 53 -4.39 1.87 37.32
N ASP A 54 -4.31 0.56 37.10
CA ASP A 54 -3.02 -0.13 37.03
C ASP A 54 -2.61 -0.26 35.55
N PRO A 55 -1.58 0.47 35.08
CA PRO A 55 -1.19 0.47 33.68
C PRO A 55 -0.67 -0.92 33.27
N PRO A 56 -1.06 -1.47 32.11
CA PRO A 56 -0.72 -2.85 31.75
C PRO A 56 0.79 -3.02 31.63
N ILE A 57 1.36 -4.00 32.35
CA ILE A 57 2.78 -4.37 32.22
C ILE A 57 2.89 -5.78 31.64
N VAL A 58 3.74 -5.93 30.63
CA VAL A 58 4.05 -7.21 29.99
C VAL A 58 5.53 -7.49 30.11
N GLN A 59 5.89 -8.70 30.54
CA GLN A 59 7.27 -9.15 30.55
C GLN A 59 7.63 -9.73 29.18
N THR A 60 8.54 -9.07 28.47
CA THR A 60 9.13 -9.57 27.22
C THR A 60 10.48 -10.24 27.52
N GLN A 61 11.08 -10.88 26.52
CA GLN A 61 12.44 -11.42 26.59
C GLN A 61 13.49 -10.30 26.73
N SER A 62 13.22 -9.10 26.19
CA SER A 62 14.11 -7.94 26.29
C SER A 62 13.92 -7.16 27.59
N GLY A 63 12.79 -7.32 28.29
CA GLY A 63 12.50 -6.60 29.54
C GLY A 63 11.02 -6.31 29.73
N ALA A 64 10.65 -5.73 30.87
CA ALA A 64 9.25 -5.36 31.12
C ALA A 64 8.89 -4.09 30.35
N VAL A 65 7.71 -4.06 29.74
CA VAL A 65 7.12 -2.88 29.07
C VAL A 65 5.82 -2.49 29.75
N ARG A 66 5.59 -1.19 29.94
CA ARG A 66 4.35 -0.61 30.44
C ARG A 66 3.61 0.09 29.31
N GLY A 67 2.39 -0.33 29.03
CA GLY A 67 1.50 0.33 28.08
C GLY A 67 0.46 1.20 28.78
N MET A 68 -0.54 1.60 28.00
CA MET A 68 -1.72 2.35 28.45
C MET A 68 -3.00 1.59 28.14
N SER A 69 -4.06 1.83 28.93
CA SER A 69 -5.41 1.33 28.63
C SER A 69 -6.23 2.46 28.03
N LYS A 70 -6.87 2.20 26.89
CA LYS A 70 -7.83 3.10 26.24
C LYS A 70 -9.22 2.46 26.25
N THR A 71 -10.28 3.26 26.32
CA THR A 71 -11.65 2.78 26.12
C THR A 71 -12.13 3.20 24.74
N VAL A 72 -12.28 2.23 23.84
CA VAL A 72 -12.67 2.43 22.44
C VAL A 72 -13.97 1.68 22.20
N LEU A 73 -15.02 2.39 21.76
CA LEU A 73 -16.38 1.82 21.59
C LEU A 73 -16.89 1.06 22.83
N GLY A 74 -16.59 1.57 24.03
CA GLY A 74 -16.97 0.95 25.31
C GLY A 74 -16.16 -0.30 25.69
N ARG A 75 -15.10 -0.62 24.96
CA ARG A 75 -14.21 -1.77 25.20
C ARG A 75 -12.81 -1.29 25.56
N GLU A 76 -12.20 -1.93 26.55
CA GLU A 76 -10.84 -1.60 26.98
C GLU A 76 -9.81 -2.24 26.02
N VAL A 77 -8.94 -1.44 25.41
CA VAL A 77 -7.82 -1.86 24.56
C VAL A 77 -6.52 -1.50 25.28
N HIS A 78 -5.55 -2.40 25.31
CA HIS A 78 -4.24 -2.10 25.87
C HIS A 78 -3.26 -1.80 24.74
N VAL A 79 -2.61 -0.65 24.80
CA VAL A 79 -1.76 -0.11 23.74
C VAL A 79 -0.35 0.08 24.26
N PHE A 80 0.62 -0.43 23.51
CA PHE A 80 2.05 -0.28 23.78
C PHE A 80 2.68 0.36 22.55
N THR A 81 3.29 1.53 22.69
CA THR A 81 3.94 2.25 21.60
C THR A 81 5.40 2.49 21.92
N GLY A 82 6.26 2.41 20.91
CA GLY A 82 7.69 2.71 21.08
C GLY A 82 8.49 1.60 21.79
N ILE A 83 8.18 0.32 21.55
CA ILE A 83 9.00 -0.79 22.07
C ILE A 83 10.22 -0.99 21.16
N PRO A 84 11.47 -0.82 21.63
CA PRO A 84 12.65 -1.02 20.78
C PRO A 84 12.83 -2.50 20.46
N PHE A 85 13.03 -2.83 19.18
CA PHE A 85 13.37 -4.19 18.75
C PHE A 85 14.83 -4.34 18.28
N ALA A 86 15.48 -3.21 18.00
CA ALA A 86 16.87 -3.13 17.57
C ALA A 86 17.61 -2.01 18.30
N LYS A 87 18.95 -2.08 18.28
CA LYS A 87 19.79 -0.93 18.64
C LYS A 87 19.57 0.20 17.63
N PRO A 88 19.64 1.47 18.05
CA PRO A 88 19.58 2.60 17.14
C PRO A 88 20.62 2.46 16.02
N PRO A 89 20.24 2.47 14.73
CA PRO A 89 21.14 2.28 13.59
C PRO A 89 21.96 3.54 13.26
N VAL A 90 22.53 4.16 14.29
CA VAL A 90 23.29 5.43 14.21
C VAL A 90 24.80 5.19 14.17
N GLY A 91 25.54 6.20 13.70
CA GLY A 91 27.01 6.18 13.70
C GLY A 91 27.54 4.94 12.96
N PRO A 92 28.35 4.06 13.60
CA PRO A 92 28.88 2.85 12.97
C PRO A 92 27.81 1.86 12.46
N LEU A 93 26.58 1.92 12.97
CA LEU A 93 25.48 1.04 12.56
C LEU A 93 24.67 1.59 11.37
N ARG A 94 24.90 2.83 10.95
CA ARG A 94 24.26 3.38 9.75
C ARG A 94 24.65 2.53 8.53
N PHE A 95 23.64 2.21 7.71
CA PHE A 95 23.69 1.32 6.53
C PHE A 95 23.97 -0.17 6.81
N ARG A 96 24.14 -0.56 8.07
CA ARG A 96 24.40 -1.96 8.45
C ARG A 96 23.12 -2.67 8.90
N LYS A 97 23.19 -4.00 8.95
CA LYS A 97 22.08 -4.84 9.42
C LYS A 97 21.70 -4.42 10.85
N PRO A 98 20.40 -4.43 11.19
CA PRO A 98 19.97 -4.11 12.54
C PRO A 98 20.54 -5.13 13.52
N VAL A 99 20.91 -4.64 14.69
CA VAL A 99 21.37 -5.48 15.80
C VAL A 99 20.23 -5.56 16.81
N PRO A 100 19.85 -6.75 17.31
CA PRO A 100 18.83 -6.86 18.35
C PRO A 100 19.11 -5.93 19.54
N VAL A 101 18.04 -5.37 20.11
CA VAL A 101 18.15 -4.53 21.31
C VAL A 101 18.75 -5.32 22.48
N ASP A 102 19.60 -4.69 23.28
CA ASP A 102 20.08 -5.31 24.52
C ASP A 102 18.94 -5.41 25.53
N PRO A 103 18.85 -6.48 26.33
CA PRO A 103 17.86 -6.54 27.40
C PRO A 103 18.04 -5.39 28.39
N TRP A 104 16.93 -4.82 28.87
CA TRP A 104 16.91 -3.76 29.87
C TRP A 104 16.41 -4.26 31.23
N HIS A 105 16.82 -3.56 32.28
CA HIS A 105 16.30 -3.73 33.64
C HIS A 105 15.24 -2.67 33.94
N GLY A 106 14.32 -3.00 34.84
CA GLY A 106 13.19 -2.14 35.16
C GLY A 106 12.07 -2.25 34.13
N VAL A 107 11.19 -1.26 34.12
CA VAL A 107 10.00 -1.22 33.26
C VAL A 107 10.16 -0.07 32.27
N LEU A 108 10.22 -0.39 30.97
CA LEU A 108 10.25 0.59 29.89
C LEU A 108 8.85 1.16 29.68
N ASP A 109 8.77 2.49 29.56
CA ASP A 109 7.50 3.19 29.32
C ASP A 109 7.18 3.18 27.82
N ALA A 110 6.17 2.41 27.44
CA ALA A 110 5.74 2.21 26.06
C ALA A 110 4.38 2.90 25.83
N THR A 111 4.31 4.19 26.17
CA THR A 111 3.10 5.01 26.01
C THR A 111 3.28 6.21 25.07
N THR A 112 4.46 6.34 24.47
CA THR A 112 4.82 7.45 23.59
C THR A 112 5.09 6.93 22.19
N LEU A 113 4.55 7.61 21.17
CA LEU A 113 4.81 7.25 19.79
C LEU A 113 6.32 7.37 19.48
N PRO A 114 6.92 6.39 18.78
CA PRO A 114 8.33 6.45 18.43
C PRO A 114 8.60 7.54 17.37
N ASN A 115 9.87 7.90 17.23
CA ASN A 115 10.31 8.72 16.11
C ASN A 115 10.01 8.01 14.78
N SER A 116 9.73 8.81 13.76
CA SER A 116 9.66 8.35 12.38
C SER A 116 11.08 8.23 11.81
N CYS A 117 11.33 7.24 10.97
CA CYS A 117 12.63 7.11 10.30
C CYS A 117 12.88 8.33 9.40
N TYR A 118 14.15 8.74 9.27
CA TYR A 118 14.52 9.87 8.42
C TYR A 118 14.02 9.71 6.99
N GLN A 119 13.33 10.75 6.52
CA GLN A 119 12.71 10.87 5.21
C GLN A 119 12.38 12.34 4.93
N GLU A 120 11.99 12.65 3.70
CA GLU A 120 11.46 13.97 3.34
C GLU A 120 9.93 14.01 3.45
N ARG A 121 9.39 15.22 3.61
CA ARG A 121 7.95 15.46 3.57
C ARG A 121 7.54 15.85 2.15
N TYR A 122 6.35 15.44 1.74
CA TYR A 122 5.70 15.98 0.54
C TYR A 122 5.01 17.29 0.91
N GLU A 123 5.33 18.35 0.18
CA GLU A 123 4.75 19.70 0.38
C GLU A 123 4.30 20.30 -0.96
N TYR A 124 3.74 19.46 -1.85
CA TYR A 124 3.23 19.93 -3.16
C TYR A 124 1.94 20.74 -2.98
N PHE A 125 1.17 20.45 -1.93
CA PHE A 125 -0.06 21.13 -1.57
C PHE A 125 -0.01 21.57 -0.08
N PRO A 126 0.78 22.60 0.28
CA PRO A 126 0.97 23.00 1.67
C PRO A 126 -0.34 23.31 2.39
N GLY A 127 -0.56 22.72 3.57
CA GLY A 127 -1.78 22.87 4.37
C GLY A 127 -2.96 22.01 3.91
N PHE A 128 -2.79 21.17 2.87
CA PHE A 128 -3.82 20.24 2.44
C PHE A 128 -3.75 18.93 3.24
N GLU A 129 -4.79 18.66 4.02
CA GLU A 129 -4.88 17.49 4.89
C GLU A 129 -4.70 16.16 4.15
N GLY A 130 -5.20 16.04 2.91
CA GLY A 130 -5.07 14.81 2.11
C GLY A 130 -3.63 14.46 1.71
N GLU A 131 -2.72 15.44 1.68
CA GLU A 131 -1.27 15.21 1.53
C GLU A 131 -0.61 15.05 2.91
N GLU A 132 -0.92 15.95 3.85
CA GLU A 132 -0.28 15.99 5.16
C GLU A 132 -0.54 14.74 6.00
N MET A 133 -1.67 14.06 5.81
CA MET A 133 -1.99 12.81 6.53
C MET A 133 -0.99 11.68 6.27
N TRP A 134 -0.24 11.74 5.16
CA TRP A 134 0.79 10.76 4.81
C TRP A 134 2.21 11.20 5.23
N ASN A 135 2.37 12.44 5.69
CA ASN A 135 3.64 12.94 6.18
C ASN A 135 3.90 12.49 7.62
N PRO A 136 5.18 12.31 8.02
CA PRO A 136 5.55 11.98 9.39
C PRO A 136 4.91 12.89 10.44
N ASN A 137 4.18 12.30 11.38
CA ASN A 137 3.52 13.00 12.50
C ASN A 137 4.34 12.99 13.81
N THR A 138 5.54 12.40 13.79
CA THR A 138 6.51 12.43 14.89
C THR A 138 7.87 12.94 14.41
N ASN A 139 8.78 13.22 15.34
CA ASN A 139 10.12 13.69 15.01
C ASN A 139 10.86 12.68 14.10
N LEU A 140 11.63 13.21 13.15
CA LEU A 140 12.52 12.42 12.31
C LEU A 140 13.80 12.08 13.07
N SER A 141 14.19 10.80 13.07
CA SER A 141 15.42 10.33 13.68
C SER A 141 15.93 9.06 12.98
N GLU A 142 17.24 8.82 13.05
CA GLU A 142 17.81 7.51 12.69
C GLU A 142 17.56 6.50 13.80
N ASP A 143 17.42 6.96 15.05
CA ASP A 143 16.89 6.17 16.16
C ASP A 143 15.36 6.06 16.01
N CYS A 144 14.94 5.14 15.13
CA CYS A 144 13.55 4.93 14.76
C CYS A 144 13.09 3.46 14.84
N LEU A 145 13.93 2.48 15.18
CA LEU A 145 13.58 1.05 15.11
C LEU A 145 12.75 0.55 16.30
N TYR A 146 11.46 0.88 16.27
CA TYR A 146 10.48 0.58 17.32
C TYR A 146 9.23 -0.14 16.78
N LEU A 147 8.56 -0.86 17.68
CA LEU A 147 7.29 -1.57 17.50
C LEU A 147 6.16 -0.91 18.29
N ASN A 148 4.94 -1.06 17.79
CA ASN A 148 3.70 -0.75 18.51
C ASN A 148 2.79 -1.99 18.54
N ILE A 149 2.01 -2.18 19.61
CA ILE A 149 1.14 -3.35 19.83
C ILE A 149 -0.19 -2.90 20.45
N TRP A 150 -1.30 -3.33 19.87
CA TRP A 150 -2.67 -3.17 20.37
C TRP A 150 -3.24 -4.53 20.75
N VAL A 151 -3.63 -4.67 22.02
CA VAL A 151 -4.16 -5.90 22.59
C VAL A 151 -5.67 -5.75 22.83
N PRO A 152 -6.50 -6.68 22.31
CA PRO A 152 -7.95 -6.56 22.37
C PRO A 152 -8.49 -6.81 23.79
N HIS A 153 -9.70 -6.32 24.05
CA HIS A 153 -10.37 -6.40 25.35
C HIS A 153 -10.42 -7.82 25.94
N ARG A 154 -10.66 -8.82 25.09
CA ARG A 154 -10.73 -10.22 25.48
C ARG A 154 -9.46 -10.71 26.20
N LEU A 155 -8.30 -10.14 25.86
CA LEU A 155 -7.00 -10.51 26.41
C LEU A 155 -6.54 -9.61 27.57
N ARG A 156 -7.40 -8.70 28.05
CA ARG A 156 -7.10 -7.71 29.11
C ARG A 156 -6.03 -8.20 30.08
N ILE A 157 -4.86 -7.57 30.03
CA ILE A 157 -3.68 -7.89 30.83
C ILE A 157 -3.90 -7.43 32.28
N ARG A 158 -3.77 -8.34 33.26
CA ARG A 158 -3.96 -8.04 34.68
C ARG A 158 -2.69 -8.34 35.47
N HIS A 159 -2.28 -7.41 36.34
CA HIS A 159 -1.10 -7.55 37.23
C HIS A 159 -1.18 -8.71 38.22
N ARG A 160 -2.39 -9.19 38.54
CA ARG A 160 -2.66 -10.22 39.55
C ARG A 160 -3.48 -11.40 39.03
N ALA A 161 -3.52 -11.61 37.71
CA ALA A 161 -4.12 -12.85 37.21
C ALA A 161 -3.28 -14.02 37.73
N ASN A 162 -3.88 -14.88 38.56
CA ASN A 162 -3.25 -16.13 38.95
C ASN A 162 -2.87 -16.89 37.66
N SER A 163 -1.71 -17.56 37.66
CA SER A 163 -1.16 -18.21 36.47
C SER A 163 -2.14 -19.19 35.78
N GLU A 164 -3.17 -19.69 36.47
CA GLU A 164 -4.23 -20.52 35.88
C GLU A 164 -5.25 -19.74 35.03
N GLU A 165 -5.60 -18.51 35.40
CA GLU A 165 -6.56 -17.68 34.64
C GLU A 165 -5.92 -17.12 33.35
N ASN A 166 -4.60 -16.88 33.37
CA ASN A 166 -3.84 -16.55 32.16
C ASN A 166 -3.61 -17.78 31.26
N LYS A 167 -3.48 -19.00 31.83
CA LYS A 167 -3.32 -20.25 31.06
C LYS A 167 -4.60 -20.73 30.38
N SER A 168 -5.79 -20.30 30.83
CA SER A 168 -7.07 -20.71 30.24
C SER A 168 -7.54 -19.84 29.08
N ARG A 169 -6.81 -18.77 28.72
CA ARG A 169 -7.20 -17.87 27.63
C ARG A 169 -6.73 -18.43 26.30
N THR A 170 -7.68 -18.65 25.38
CA THR A 170 -7.35 -19.00 23.99
C THR A 170 -6.57 -17.86 23.36
N PRO A 171 -5.35 -18.11 22.83
CA PRO A 171 -4.60 -17.12 22.07
C PRO A 171 -5.40 -16.60 20.87
N VAL A 172 -5.11 -15.37 20.47
CA VAL A 172 -5.75 -14.73 19.30
C VAL A 172 -4.75 -14.59 18.14
N PRO A 173 -5.21 -14.50 16.88
CA PRO A 173 -4.33 -14.21 15.75
C PRO A 173 -3.64 -12.85 15.89
N VAL A 174 -2.56 -12.67 15.13
CA VAL A 174 -1.74 -11.44 15.14
C VAL A 174 -1.66 -10.89 13.73
N LEU A 175 -2.15 -9.66 13.53
CA LEU A 175 -1.97 -8.89 12.30
C LEU A 175 -0.76 -7.96 12.47
N ILE A 176 0.18 -8.02 11.55
CA ILE A 176 1.45 -7.27 11.63
C ILE A 176 1.53 -6.31 10.43
N TRP A 177 1.36 -5.02 10.69
CA TRP A 177 1.35 -3.95 9.70
C TRP A 177 2.76 -3.56 9.26
N ILE A 178 2.97 -3.52 7.95
CA ILE A 178 4.13 -2.91 7.30
C ILE A 178 3.61 -1.78 6.42
N TYR A 179 4.01 -0.54 6.70
CA TYR A 179 3.54 0.64 5.96
C TYR A 179 4.23 0.77 4.59
N GLY A 180 3.53 1.48 3.68
CA GLY A 180 3.95 1.81 2.32
C GLY A 180 4.90 3.02 2.23
N GLY A 181 4.79 3.81 1.17
CA GLY A 181 5.66 4.99 0.94
C GLY A 181 6.84 4.74 0.00
N GLY A 182 6.70 3.78 -0.94
CA GLY A 182 7.68 3.54 -1.99
C GLY A 182 9.09 3.19 -1.51
N TYR A 183 9.22 2.62 -0.30
CA TYR A 183 10.51 2.40 0.37
C TYR A 183 11.33 3.68 0.63
N MET A 184 10.75 4.88 0.44
CA MET A 184 11.39 6.18 0.58
C MET A 184 10.84 7.00 1.75
N SER A 185 9.57 6.75 2.10
CA SER A 185 8.81 7.46 3.14
C SER A 185 7.88 6.50 3.89
N GLY A 186 7.03 7.05 4.75
CA GLY A 186 6.06 6.33 5.57
C GLY A 186 6.52 6.17 7.02
N THR A 187 5.56 5.96 7.90
CA THR A 187 5.79 5.71 9.33
C THR A 187 4.64 4.91 9.93
N ALA A 188 4.94 4.04 10.88
CA ALA A 188 3.95 3.25 11.60
C ALA A 188 3.08 4.07 12.57
N THR A 189 3.35 5.37 12.72
CA THR A 189 2.69 6.26 13.69
C THR A 189 1.57 7.11 13.10
N LEU A 190 1.34 7.08 11.78
CA LEU A 190 0.26 7.85 11.16
C LEU A 190 -1.10 7.48 11.76
N ASP A 191 -1.95 8.48 11.96
CA ASP A 191 -3.28 8.28 12.56
C ASP A 191 -4.16 7.34 11.72
N VAL A 192 -3.95 7.32 10.40
CA VAL A 192 -4.60 6.38 9.45
C VAL A 192 -4.30 4.91 9.78
N TYR A 193 -3.22 4.62 10.50
CA TYR A 193 -2.81 3.28 10.94
C TYR A 193 -3.13 2.99 12.41
N ASP A 194 -3.89 3.87 13.11
CA ASP A 194 -4.29 3.58 14.50
C ASP A 194 -5.19 2.34 14.55
N ALA A 195 -4.71 1.30 15.22
CA ALA A 195 -5.38 0.01 15.32
C ALA A 195 -6.35 -0.10 16.51
N ASP A 196 -6.66 1.00 17.20
CA ASP A 196 -7.62 1.07 18.29
C ASP A 196 -8.98 0.46 17.90
N MET A 197 -9.51 0.82 16.73
CA MET A 197 -10.81 0.32 16.25
C MET A 197 -10.76 -1.16 15.89
N VAL A 198 -9.68 -1.61 15.25
CA VAL A 198 -9.46 -3.03 14.92
C VAL A 198 -9.41 -3.87 16.19
N ALA A 199 -8.58 -3.48 17.16
CA ALA A 199 -8.42 -4.21 18.43
C ALA A 199 -9.68 -4.15 19.33
N ALA A 200 -10.50 -3.10 19.20
CA ALA A 200 -11.76 -3.00 19.93
C ALA A 200 -12.85 -3.90 19.34
N THR A 201 -12.89 -4.04 18.02
CA THR A 201 -14.00 -4.69 17.30
C THR A 201 -13.70 -6.12 16.86
N SER A 202 -12.42 -6.48 16.78
CA SER A 202 -11.94 -7.78 16.35
C SER A 202 -11.10 -8.43 17.46
N ASP A 203 -11.29 -9.73 17.69
CA ASP A 203 -10.46 -10.51 18.62
C ASP A 203 -9.11 -10.84 17.97
N VAL A 204 -8.27 -9.82 17.76
CA VAL A 204 -6.97 -9.91 17.10
C VAL A 204 -5.99 -8.94 17.77
N ILE A 205 -4.72 -9.33 17.88
CA ILE A 205 -3.65 -8.39 18.22
C ILE A 205 -3.19 -7.72 16.94
N VAL A 206 -3.04 -6.40 16.95
CA VAL A 206 -2.39 -5.68 15.86
C VAL A 206 -1.03 -5.21 16.33
N ALA A 207 0.00 -5.44 15.52
CA ALA A 207 1.34 -4.89 15.72
C ALA A 207 1.73 -4.06 14.50
N SER A 208 2.52 -3.01 14.69
CA SER A 208 3.14 -2.24 13.60
C SER A 208 4.61 -1.99 13.91
N MET A 209 5.42 -1.78 12.88
CA MET A 209 6.87 -1.61 13.01
C MET A 209 7.39 -0.47 12.16
N GLN A 210 8.39 0.24 12.68
CA GLN A 210 9.25 1.10 11.88
C GLN A 210 10.31 0.26 11.15
N TYR A 211 10.65 0.66 9.93
CA TYR A 211 11.79 0.14 9.19
C TYR A 211 12.51 1.28 8.47
N ARG A 212 13.83 1.18 8.32
CA ARG A 212 14.58 2.23 7.60
C ARG A 212 14.14 2.29 6.14
N VAL A 213 13.87 3.51 5.68
CA VAL A 213 13.51 3.85 4.30
C VAL A 213 14.63 4.64 3.62
N GLY A 214 14.52 4.84 2.32
CA GLY A 214 15.49 5.53 1.48
C GLY A 214 16.88 4.88 1.54
N ALA A 215 17.91 5.69 1.31
CA ALA A 215 19.30 5.27 1.37
C ALA A 215 19.69 4.69 2.75
N PHE A 216 19.01 5.08 3.84
CA PHE A 216 19.28 4.51 5.17
C PHE A 216 18.93 3.03 5.24
N GLY A 217 17.89 2.61 4.52
CA GLY A 217 17.42 1.24 4.43
C GLY A 217 17.96 0.45 3.23
N PHE A 218 18.33 1.10 2.14
CA PHE A 218 18.53 0.42 0.85
C PHE A 218 19.84 0.76 0.14
N LEU A 219 20.77 1.51 0.75
CA LEU A 219 22.10 1.73 0.18
C LEU A 219 22.82 0.39 -0.08
N TYR A 220 23.19 0.16 -1.35
CA TYR A 220 23.81 -1.07 -1.81
C TYR A 220 25.15 -0.77 -2.50
N LEU A 221 26.24 -1.31 -1.94
CA LEU A 221 27.60 -1.17 -2.46
C LEU A 221 28.35 -2.51 -2.49
N ALA A 222 27.64 -3.63 -2.36
CA ALA A 222 28.27 -4.95 -2.20
C ALA A 222 29.13 -5.35 -3.41
N GLN A 223 28.85 -4.81 -4.60
CA GLN A 223 29.65 -5.04 -5.81
C GLN A 223 31.02 -4.33 -5.78
N ASP A 224 31.14 -3.19 -5.09
CA ASP A 224 32.40 -2.43 -4.99
C ASP A 224 33.17 -2.67 -3.68
N LEU A 225 32.54 -3.36 -2.72
CA LEU A 225 33.15 -3.67 -1.44
C LEU A 225 33.72 -5.10 -1.42
N PRO A 226 34.69 -5.39 -0.52
CA PRO A 226 35.16 -6.76 -0.34
C PRO A 226 34.01 -7.72 -0.09
N ARG A 227 34.06 -8.91 -0.71
CA ARG A 227 33.03 -9.93 -0.56
C ARG A 227 32.76 -10.24 0.92
N GLY A 228 31.49 -10.19 1.32
CA GLY A 228 31.07 -10.39 2.71
C GLY A 228 31.20 -9.14 3.59
N SER A 229 31.50 -7.98 3.00
CA SER A 229 31.43 -6.70 3.70
C SER A 229 30.01 -6.42 4.20
N GLU A 230 29.91 -6.03 5.47
CA GLU A 230 28.65 -5.64 6.12
C GLU A 230 28.48 -4.12 6.15
N GLU A 231 29.27 -3.36 5.37
CA GLU A 231 29.27 -1.90 5.41
C GLU A 231 28.01 -1.26 4.79
N ALA A 232 27.55 -1.79 3.65
CA ALA A 232 26.33 -1.38 2.94
C ALA A 232 25.85 -2.49 1.98
N PRO A 233 25.31 -3.62 2.49
CA PRO A 233 24.91 -4.75 1.65
C PRO A 233 23.52 -4.60 1.01
N GLY A 234 22.82 -3.47 1.20
CA GLY A 234 21.45 -3.22 0.74
C GLY A 234 20.38 -4.02 1.50
N ASN A 235 19.11 -3.65 1.32
CA ASN A 235 17.95 -4.29 1.98
C ASN A 235 17.90 -4.22 3.51
N MET A 236 18.62 -3.28 4.13
CA MET A 236 18.59 -3.11 5.59
C MET A 236 17.20 -2.81 6.13
N GLY A 237 16.36 -2.09 5.38
CA GLY A 237 14.94 -1.91 5.71
C GLY A 237 14.18 -3.24 5.81
N LEU A 238 14.44 -4.20 4.90
CA LEU A 238 13.85 -5.54 4.97
C LEU A 238 14.42 -6.37 6.13
N TRP A 239 15.70 -6.18 6.47
CA TRP A 239 16.30 -6.79 7.65
C TRP A 239 15.72 -6.22 8.96
N ASP A 240 15.36 -4.93 8.99
CA ASP A 240 14.64 -4.31 10.12
C ASP A 240 13.28 -4.98 10.31
N GLN A 241 12.51 -5.10 9.23
CA GLN A 241 11.23 -5.81 9.24
C GLN A 241 11.39 -7.27 9.69
N ALA A 242 12.38 -7.99 9.16
CA ALA A 242 12.66 -9.37 9.56
C ALA A 242 12.99 -9.51 11.05
N LEU A 243 13.76 -8.56 11.61
CA LEU A 243 14.10 -8.57 13.04
C LEU A 243 12.88 -8.24 13.90
N ALA A 244 12.06 -7.28 13.50
CA ALA A 244 10.81 -6.93 14.17
C ALA A 244 9.82 -8.12 14.17
N ILE A 245 9.68 -8.83 13.05
CA ILE A 245 8.84 -10.04 12.94
C ILE A 245 9.36 -11.16 13.87
N ARG A 246 10.69 -11.36 13.95
CA ARG A 246 11.29 -12.32 14.89
C ARG A 246 11.04 -11.94 16.34
N TRP A 247 11.20 -10.65 16.67
CA TRP A 247 10.90 -10.14 18.00
C TRP A 247 9.44 -10.41 18.38
N LEU A 248 8.49 -10.17 17.46
CA LEU A 248 7.08 -10.49 17.68
C LEU A 248 6.87 -12.00 17.88
N LYS A 249 7.46 -12.85 17.02
CA LYS A 249 7.35 -14.31 17.18
C LYS A 249 7.83 -14.80 18.55
N GLU A 250 8.86 -14.15 19.10
CA GLU A 250 9.45 -14.48 20.40
C GLU A 250 8.66 -13.94 21.60
N ASN A 251 7.85 -12.90 21.43
CA ASN A 251 7.25 -12.14 22.54
C ASN A 251 5.72 -12.06 22.52
N ILE A 252 5.06 -12.29 21.38
CA ILE A 252 3.63 -11.99 21.23
C ILE A 252 2.73 -12.88 22.11
N ALA A 253 3.20 -14.06 22.48
CA ALA A 253 2.54 -14.93 23.46
C ALA A 253 2.39 -14.25 24.84
N ALA A 254 3.34 -13.38 25.24
CA ALA A 254 3.24 -12.62 26.48
C ALA A 254 2.12 -11.56 26.43
N PHE A 255 1.71 -11.14 25.24
CA PHE A 255 0.57 -10.24 25.00
C PHE A 255 -0.74 -11.01 24.76
N GLY A 256 -0.70 -12.35 24.73
CA GLY A 256 -1.84 -13.24 24.48
C GLY A 256 -2.09 -13.61 23.02
N GLY A 257 -1.16 -13.29 22.12
CA GLY A 257 -1.22 -13.69 20.71
C GLY A 257 -0.67 -15.09 20.47
N ASP A 258 -1.10 -15.72 19.39
CA ASP A 258 -0.53 -16.99 18.92
C ASP A 258 0.64 -16.72 17.94
N PRO A 259 1.89 -17.09 18.28
CA PRO A 259 3.03 -16.90 17.38
C PRO A 259 2.96 -17.74 16.09
N GLU A 260 2.08 -18.73 16.02
CA GLU A 260 1.86 -19.55 14.82
C GLU A 260 0.68 -19.04 13.96
N LEU A 261 -0.10 -18.07 14.46
CA LEU A 261 -1.16 -17.37 13.71
C LEU A 261 -0.82 -15.90 13.45
N MET A 262 0.46 -15.62 13.21
CA MET A 262 0.88 -14.32 12.69
C MET A 262 0.51 -14.20 11.21
N THR A 263 0.09 -13.01 10.81
CA THR A 263 -0.26 -12.63 9.44
C THR A 263 0.36 -11.27 9.16
N LEU A 264 1.22 -11.18 8.15
CA LEU A 264 1.71 -9.88 7.70
C LEU A 264 0.64 -9.21 6.85
N PHE A 265 0.47 -7.90 6.98
CA PHE A 265 -0.35 -7.12 6.05
C PHE A 265 0.30 -5.78 5.78
N GLY A 266 0.15 -5.27 4.57
CA GLY A 266 0.79 -4.04 4.15
C GLY A 266 0.23 -3.52 2.84
N GLU A 267 0.43 -2.23 2.64
CA GLU A 267 -0.03 -1.50 1.47
C GLU A 267 1.15 -0.92 0.70
N SER A 268 1.04 -0.86 -0.63
CA SER A 268 2.09 -0.33 -1.51
C SER A 268 3.43 -1.05 -1.27
N ALA A 269 4.52 -0.31 -0.98
CA ALA A 269 5.80 -0.86 -0.56
C ALA A 269 5.73 -1.80 0.66
N GLY A 270 4.75 -1.61 1.55
CA GLY A 270 4.42 -2.53 2.63
C GLY A 270 3.88 -3.86 2.08
N GLY A 271 2.98 -3.82 1.11
CA GLY A 271 2.50 -5.02 0.40
C GLY A 271 3.62 -5.74 -0.38
N GLY A 272 4.49 -4.96 -1.02
CA GLY A 272 5.73 -5.45 -1.62
C GLY A 272 6.61 -6.18 -0.60
N SER A 273 6.86 -5.56 0.56
CA SER A 273 7.60 -6.14 1.67
C SER A 273 6.97 -7.44 2.18
N VAL A 274 5.64 -7.48 2.36
CA VAL A 274 4.90 -8.71 2.72
C VAL A 274 5.19 -9.82 1.71
N SER A 275 5.06 -9.52 0.42
CA SER A 275 5.28 -10.52 -0.63
C SER A 275 6.71 -11.07 -0.64
N ILE A 276 7.71 -10.23 -0.36
CA ILE A 276 9.12 -10.66 -0.23
C ILE A 276 9.29 -11.55 1.00
N HIS A 277 8.72 -11.16 2.15
CA HIS A 277 8.87 -11.93 3.38
C HIS A 277 8.28 -13.35 3.31
N LEU A 278 7.22 -13.54 2.52
CA LEU A 278 6.63 -14.85 2.30
C LEU A 278 7.53 -15.79 1.50
N VAL A 279 8.35 -15.26 0.58
CA VAL A 279 9.16 -16.09 -0.35
C VAL A 279 10.65 -16.10 -0.02
N SER A 280 11.15 -15.08 0.70
CA SER A 280 12.56 -14.92 1.02
C SER A 280 13.07 -16.08 1.87
N PRO A 281 14.25 -16.65 1.57
CA PRO A 281 14.85 -17.71 2.38
C PRO A 281 15.21 -17.25 3.80
N ILE A 282 15.31 -15.94 4.05
CA ILE A 282 15.68 -15.37 5.35
C ILE A 282 14.51 -15.39 6.35
N THR A 283 13.29 -15.23 5.85
CA THR A 283 12.07 -15.10 6.66
C THR A 283 11.07 -16.22 6.45
N ARG A 284 11.34 -17.14 5.53
CA ARG A 284 10.55 -18.35 5.34
C ARG A 284 10.35 -19.09 6.67
N GLY A 285 9.10 -19.43 6.97
CA GLY A 285 8.70 -20.11 8.21
C GLY A 285 8.47 -19.18 9.41
N LEU A 286 8.76 -17.87 9.31
CA LEU A 286 8.37 -16.92 10.36
C LEU A 286 6.86 -16.69 10.35
N VAL A 287 6.28 -16.53 9.17
CA VAL A 287 4.86 -16.23 8.96
C VAL A 287 4.30 -17.10 7.83
N ARG A 288 3.05 -17.55 8.00
CA ARG A 288 2.34 -18.37 7.01
C ARG A 288 1.39 -17.56 6.11
N ARG A 289 0.86 -16.44 6.61
CA ARG A 289 -0.19 -15.68 5.91
C ARG A 289 0.27 -14.26 5.58
N GLY A 290 -0.13 -13.79 4.41
CA GLY A 290 0.09 -12.40 4.01
C GLY A 290 -1.15 -11.77 3.41
N ILE A 291 -1.35 -10.49 3.69
CA ILE A 291 -2.35 -9.66 3.02
C ILE A 291 -1.62 -8.54 2.27
N MET A 292 -1.69 -8.54 0.95
CA MET A 292 -1.01 -7.53 0.12
C MET A 292 -2.02 -6.60 -0.51
N GLN A 293 -1.96 -5.34 -0.13
CA GLN A 293 -2.81 -4.28 -0.66
C GLN A 293 -2.00 -3.50 -1.70
N SER A 294 -2.38 -3.61 -2.97
CA SER A 294 -1.87 -2.74 -4.03
C SER A 294 -0.33 -2.76 -4.15
N GLY A 295 0.31 -3.90 -3.87
CA GLY A 295 1.76 -3.98 -3.83
C GLY A 295 2.30 -5.40 -3.79
N THR A 296 3.18 -5.73 -4.74
CA THR A 296 3.83 -7.04 -4.87
C THR A 296 5.27 -6.89 -5.35
N MET A 297 6.13 -7.87 -5.06
CA MET A 297 7.58 -7.80 -5.37
C MET A 297 7.90 -7.78 -6.86
N ASN A 298 6.97 -8.20 -7.73
CA ASN A 298 7.15 -8.19 -9.19
C ASN A 298 6.69 -6.87 -9.84
N ALA A 299 6.19 -5.91 -9.07
CA ALA A 299 5.92 -4.57 -9.59
C ALA A 299 7.24 -3.86 -9.93
N PRO A 300 7.31 -3.07 -11.04
CA PRO A 300 8.56 -2.45 -11.50
C PRO A 300 9.25 -1.54 -10.48
N TRP A 301 8.49 -0.91 -9.58
CA TRP A 301 9.01 -0.05 -8.51
C TRP A 301 9.42 -0.83 -7.24
N SER A 302 9.10 -2.13 -7.17
CA SER A 302 9.20 -2.93 -5.94
C SER A 302 10.43 -3.84 -5.90
N PHE A 303 11.33 -3.70 -6.88
CA PHE A 303 12.64 -4.33 -6.85
C PHE A 303 13.64 -3.53 -7.68
N MET A 304 14.94 -3.80 -7.48
CA MET A 304 16.02 -3.18 -8.23
C MET A 304 17.16 -4.18 -8.46
N THR A 305 17.84 -4.07 -9.60
CA THR A 305 19.05 -4.86 -9.85
C THR A 305 20.22 -4.34 -9.00
N ALA A 306 21.17 -5.22 -8.69
CA ALA A 306 22.37 -4.86 -7.95
C ALA A 306 23.19 -3.77 -8.66
N GLU A 307 23.25 -3.81 -9.99
CA GLU A 307 23.97 -2.84 -10.82
C GLU A 307 23.34 -1.45 -10.68
N ARG A 308 22.01 -1.37 -10.82
CA ARG A 308 21.30 -0.09 -10.74
C ARG A 308 21.37 0.49 -9.33
N ALA A 309 21.23 -0.34 -8.30
CA ALA A 309 21.35 0.10 -6.91
C ALA A 309 22.75 0.63 -6.60
N THR A 310 23.79 -0.01 -7.17
CA THR A 310 25.19 0.43 -7.05
C THR A 310 25.42 1.78 -7.74
N GLU A 311 24.87 1.99 -8.94
CA GLU A 311 24.96 3.28 -9.64
C GLU A 311 24.33 4.42 -8.82
N ILE A 312 23.12 4.21 -8.29
CA ILE A 312 22.42 5.19 -7.46
C ILE A 312 23.21 5.49 -6.18
N ALA A 313 23.75 4.45 -5.55
CA ALA A 313 24.59 4.59 -4.36
C ALA A 313 25.84 5.44 -4.64
N LYS A 314 26.50 5.25 -5.79
CA LYS A 314 27.66 6.06 -6.20
C LYS A 314 27.29 7.53 -6.42
N THR A 315 26.18 7.80 -7.12
CA THR A 315 25.66 9.16 -7.30
C THR A 315 25.41 9.82 -5.94
N LEU A 316 24.74 9.13 -5.02
CA LEU A 316 24.48 9.67 -3.69
C LEU A 316 25.77 9.94 -2.90
N ILE A 317 26.78 9.07 -3.01
CA ILE A 317 28.10 9.29 -2.39
C ILE A 317 28.73 10.57 -2.90
N ASP A 318 28.65 10.83 -4.21
CA ASP A 318 29.22 12.03 -4.82
C ASP A 318 28.41 13.29 -4.47
N ASP A 319 27.07 13.19 -4.45
CA ASP A 319 26.18 14.27 -4.02
C ASP A 319 26.37 14.64 -2.53
N CYS A 320 26.82 13.68 -1.72
CA CYS A 320 27.20 13.90 -0.32
C CYS A 320 28.67 14.33 -0.15
N GLY A 321 29.45 14.47 -1.22
CA GLY A 321 30.85 14.90 -1.20
C GLY A 321 31.84 13.84 -0.69
N CYS A 322 31.48 12.56 -0.73
CA CYS A 322 32.29 11.46 -0.19
C CYS A 322 33.16 10.71 -1.21
N ASN A 323 33.09 11.11 -2.49
CA ASN A 323 33.92 10.63 -3.60
C ASN A 323 33.87 9.10 -3.83
N SER A 324 32.96 8.70 -4.71
CA SER A 324 32.68 7.30 -5.07
C SER A 324 33.88 6.62 -5.75
N THR A 325 34.79 7.38 -6.37
CA THR A 325 35.99 6.81 -7.04
C THR A 325 36.94 6.10 -6.08
N LEU A 326 36.85 6.39 -4.78
CA LEU A 326 37.68 5.76 -3.73
C LEU A 326 37.09 4.44 -3.19
N LEU A 327 35.94 3.97 -3.70
CA LEU A 327 35.32 2.72 -3.23
C LEU A 327 36.21 1.49 -3.44
N SER A 328 36.96 1.43 -4.54
CA SER A 328 37.88 0.31 -4.81
C SER A 328 39.14 0.34 -3.93
N ASP A 329 39.70 1.54 -3.72
CA ASP A 329 41.05 1.70 -3.15
C ASP A 329 41.02 1.95 -1.64
N ALA A 330 39.99 2.65 -1.15
CA ALA A 330 39.84 3.06 0.24
C ALA A 330 38.36 3.06 0.69
N PRO A 331 37.64 1.93 0.59
CA PRO A 331 36.20 1.86 0.90
C PRO A 331 35.86 2.34 2.31
N SER A 332 36.72 2.04 3.30
CA SER A 332 36.53 2.50 4.68
C SER A 332 36.51 4.02 4.81
N ARG A 333 37.24 4.75 3.96
CA ARG A 333 37.24 6.23 3.94
C ARG A 333 35.92 6.77 3.41
N VAL A 334 35.40 6.17 2.33
CA VAL A 334 34.10 6.55 1.75
C VAL A 334 32.98 6.27 2.75
N MET A 335 32.96 5.09 3.37
CA MET A 335 31.93 4.73 4.35
C MET A 335 32.04 5.56 5.63
N SER A 336 33.24 5.89 6.09
CA SER A 336 33.43 6.82 7.21
C SER A 336 32.90 8.22 6.88
N CYS A 337 33.11 8.70 5.65
CA CYS A 337 32.54 9.96 5.20
C CYS A 337 31.02 9.90 5.20
N MET A 338 30.41 8.89 4.56
CA MET A 338 28.94 8.76 4.48
C MET A 338 28.27 8.63 5.85
N ARG A 339 28.94 8.03 6.85
CA ARG A 339 28.45 7.99 8.24
C ARG A 339 28.57 9.32 8.98
N SER A 340 29.46 10.21 8.53
CA SER A 340 29.64 11.54 9.12
C SER A 340 28.71 12.61 8.53
N VAL A 341 28.13 12.35 7.35
CA VAL A 341 27.15 13.23 6.71
C VAL A 341 25.90 13.32 7.59
N GLU A 342 25.33 14.52 7.72
CA GLU A 342 24.06 14.69 8.43
C GLU A 342 22.94 13.92 7.73
N ALA A 343 22.07 13.24 8.49
CA ALA A 343 20.98 12.45 7.92
C ALA A 343 20.07 13.30 7.02
N LYS A 344 19.83 14.57 7.36
CA LYS A 344 19.04 15.47 6.51
C LYS A 344 19.64 15.64 5.11
N ILE A 345 20.96 15.71 4.99
CA ILE A 345 21.62 15.86 3.68
C ILE A 345 21.41 14.60 2.83
N ILE A 346 21.63 13.42 3.40
CA ILE A 346 21.37 12.14 2.70
C ILE A 346 19.89 12.06 2.28
N SER A 347 18.99 12.41 3.19
CA SER A 347 17.54 12.37 3.00
C SER A 347 17.08 13.21 1.80
N VAL A 348 17.70 14.38 1.59
CA VAL A 348 17.44 15.24 0.43
C VAL A 348 18.15 14.73 -0.82
N GLN A 349 19.46 14.49 -0.76
CA GLN A 349 20.28 14.21 -1.95
C GLN A 349 19.90 12.90 -2.66
N GLN A 350 19.38 11.90 -1.93
CA GLN A 350 18.93 10.64 -2.55
C GLN A 350 17.87 10.86 -3.66
N TRP A 351 17.07 11.93 -3.57
CA TRP A 351 16.04 12.24 -4.55
C TRP A 351 16.60 12.72 -5.90
N ASN A 352 17.88 13.11 -5.99
CA ASN A 352 18.51 13.45 -7.26
C ASN A 352 18.54 12.28 -8.25
N SER A 353 18.47 11.03 -7.73
CA SER A 353 18.42 9.82 -8.54
C SER A 353 16.98 9.37 -8.87
N TYR A 354 15.96 10.14 -8.48
CA TYR A 354 14.58 9.91 -8.91
C TYR A 354 14.47 10.11 -10.43
N SER A 355 14.05 9.06 -11.14
CA SER A 355 14.26 8.99 -12.60
C SER A 355 12.98 9.11 -13.44
N GLY A 356 11.86 9.47 -12.80
CA GLY A 356 10.52 9.57 -13.39
C GLY A 356 9.49 8.87 -12.49
N ILE A 357 8.22 8.91 -12.89
CA ILE A 357 7.10 8.33 -12.14
C ILE A 357 7.41 6.92 -11.64
N LEU A 358 7.36 6.72 -10.32
CA LEU A 358 7.65 5.44 -9.65
C LEU A 358 9.06 4.86 -9.92
N GLY A 359 9.97 5.65 -10.49
CA GLY A 359 11.40 5.36 -10.69
C GLY A 359 12.22 5.75 -9.47
N LEU A 360 11.85 5.19 -8.31
CA LEU A 360 12.34 5.53 -6.98
C LEU A 360 13.82 5.10 -6.78
N PRO A 361 14.62 5.88 -6.03
CA PRO A 361 16.04 5.59 -5.87
C PRO A 361 16.33 4.48 -4.85
N SER A 362 15.32 4.03 -4.09
CA SER A 362 15.41 2.88 -3.19
C SER A 362 14.28 1.90 -3.47
N ALA A 363 14.65 0.63 -3.54
CA ALA A 363 13.73 -0.51 -3.61
C ALA A 363 14.49 -1.77 -3.14
N PRO A 364 13.78 -2.86 -2.82
CA PRO A 364 14.37 -4.17 -2.60
C PRO A 364 15.38 -4.55 -3.68
N THR A 365 16.65 -4.64 -3.32
CA THR A 365 17.73 -4.96 -4.26
C THR A 365 17.91 -6.47 -4.38
N ILE A 366 18.09 -6.98 -5.59
CA ILE A 366 18.46 -8.39 -5.82
C ILE A 366 19.89 -8.59 -5.30
N ASP A 367 20.03 -9.03 -4.05
CA ASP A 367 21.30 -9.09 -3.31
C ASP A 367 21.90 -10.50 -3.26
N GLY A 368 21.19 -11.52 -3.77
CA GLY A 368 21.61 -12.91 -3.69
C GLY A 368 21.43 -13.55 -2.30
N ILE A 369 20.85 -12.82 -1.33
CA ILE A 369 20.72 -13.22 0.08
C ILE A 369 19.27 -13.09 0.54
N PHE A 370 18.78 -11.85 0.71
CA PHE A 370 17.41 -11.59 1.15
C PHE A 370 16.44 -11.72 -0.03
N LEU A 371 16.80 -11.13 -1.17
CA LEU A 371 16.13 -11.30 -2.45
C LEU A 371 17.11 -12.01 -3.40
N PRO A 372 17.09 -13.37 -3.43
CA PRO A 372 18.18 -14.12 -4.04
C PRO A 372 18.19 -14.10 -5.57
N LYS A 373 17.05 -13.80 -6.20
CA LYS A 373 16.86 -13.81 -7.65
C LYS A 373 15.85 -12.74 -8.06
N HIS A 374 15.70 -12.55 -9.36
CA HIS A 374 14.67 -11.71 -9.92
C HIS A 374 13.27 -12.18 -9.46
N PRO A 375 12.35 -11.28 -9.05
CA PRO A 375 11.03 -11.66 -8.55
C PRO A 375 10.22 -12.57 -9.48
N LEU A 376 10.27 -12.33 -10.79
CA LEU A 376 9.59 -13.20 -11.77
C LEU A 376 10.15 -14.63 -11.81
N ASP A 377 11.46 -14.80 -11.58
CA ASP A 377 12.07 -16.13 -11.50
C ASP A 377 11.61 -16.85 -10.23
N LEU A 378 11.53 -16.14 -9.11
CA LEU A 378 11.01 -16.69 -7.85
C LEU A 378 9.55 -17.11 -7.98
N LEU A 379 8.72 -16.33 -8.68
CA LEU A 379 7.33 -16.69 -8.96
C LEU A 379 7.22 -17.93 -9.85
N LYS A 380 8.10 -18.06 -10.83
CA LYS A 380 8.16 -19.23 -11.71
C LYS A 380 8.65 -20.49 -10.99
N GLU A 381 9.56 -20.34 -10.02
CA GLU A 381 10.07 -21.45 -9.21
C GLU A 381 9.01 -21.98 -8.22
N GLY A 382 8.08 -21.14 -7.79
CA GLY A 382 6.88 -21.59 -7.07
C GLY A 382 7.12 -22.08 -5.65
N ASP A 383 8.26 -21.74 -5.04
CA ASP A 383 8.63 -22.17 -3.68
C ASP A 383 7.93 -21.32 -2.62
N PHE A 384 6.60 -21.48 -2.55
CA PHE A 384 5.71 -20.71 -1.70
C PHE A 384 5.36 -21.40 -0.37
N GLN A 385 5.97 -22.55 -0.01
CA GLN A 385 5.67 -23.29 1.24
C GLN A 385 4.15 -23.42 1.53
N ASP A 386 3.71 -23.52 2.78
CA ASP A 386 2.28 -23.56 3.13
C ASP A 386 1.66 -22.15 3.24
N THR A 387 2.07 -21.20 2.38
CA THR A 387 1.57 -19.82 2.47
C THR A 387 0.15 -19.66 1.93
N GLU A 388 -0.62 -18.80 2.59
CA GLU A 388 -1.97 -18.39 2.17
C GLU A 388 -1.98 -16.87 1.98
N ILE A 389 -2.61 -16.38 0.89
CA ILE A 389 -2.63 -14.94 0.59
C ILE A 389 -4.05 -14.40 0.39
N LEU A 390 -4.26 -13.19 0.90
CA LEU A 390 -5.34 -12.29 0.51
C LEU A 390 -4.69 -11.10 -0.21
N ILE A 391 -5.16 -10.76 -1.39
CA ILE A 391 -4.49 -9.80 -2.25
C ILE A 391 -5.52 -8.93 -2.98
N GLY A 392 -5.19 -7.68 -3.28
CA GLY A 392 -6.11 -6.82 -4.02
C GLY A 392 -5.49 -5.52 -4.49
N SER A 393 -6.32 -4.73 -5.16
CA SER A 393 -5.98 -3.42 -5.72
C SER A 393 -7.17 -2.48 -5.63
N ASN A 394 -6.89 -1.18 -5.70
CA ASN A 394 -7.89 -0.14 -5.82
C ASN A 394 -8.25 0.10 -7.29
N GLN A 395 -9.37 0.79 -7.52
CA GLN A 395 -9.89 0.99 -8.87
C GLN A 395 -9.03 1.94 -9.72
N ASP A 396 -8.51 3.01 -9.12
CA ASP A 396 -7.87 4.13 -9.80
C ASP A 396 -6.45 4.38 -9.24
N GLU A 397 -5.65 3.31 -9.08
CA GLU A 397 -4.31 3.30 -8.48
C GLU A 397 -3.36 4.41 -8.99
N GLY A 398 -3.42 4.72 -10.28
CA GLY A 398 -2.46 5.62 -10.92
C GLY A 398 -2.74 7.11 -10.70
N THR A 399 -3.95 7.50 -10.26
CA THR A 399 -4.40 8.90 -10.25
C THR A 399 -3.60 9.78 -9.29
N TYR A 400 -3.24 9.23 -8.12
CA TYR A 400 -2.36 9.89 -7.15
C TYR A 400 -0.99 10.21 -7.78
N PHE A 401 -0.33 9.22 -8.38
CA PHE A 401 1.01 9.39 -8.90
C PHE A 401 1.08 10.35 -10.09
N ILE A 402 0.08 10.30 -10.99
CA ILE A 402 0.08 11.20 -12.16
C ILE A 402 -0.11 12.65 -11.74
N LEU A 403 -0.86 12.92 -10.66
CA LEU A 403 -1.01 14.28 -10.14
C LEU A 403 0.33 14.85 -9.64
N TYR A 404 1.14 14.05 -8.95
CA TYR A 404 2.42 14.51 -8.40
C TYR A 404 3.52 14.64 -9.45
N ASP A 405 3.72 13.61 -10.28
CA ASP A 405 4.79 13.58 -11.28
C ASP A 405 4.52 14.49 -12.49
N PHE A 406 3.26 14.80 -12.75
CA PHE A 406 2.82 15.63 -13.88
C PHE A 406 1.93 16.79 -13.41
N ILE A 407 2.27 17.39 -12.27
CA ILE A 407 1.51 18.47 -11.63
C ILE A 407 1.24 19.69 -12.54
N ASP A 408 2.10 19.94 -13.53
CA ASP A 408 1.90 20.99 -14.53
C ASP A 408 0.71 20.73 -15.47
N PHE A 409 0.26 19.48 -15.57
CA PHE A 409 -0.82 19.04 -16.47
C PHE A 409 -2.13 18.72 -15.73
N PHE A 410 -2.07 18.44 -14.43
CA PHE A 410 -3.22 17.97 -13.66
C PHE A 410 -3.51 18.84 -12.44
N GLN A 411 -4.79 19.07 -12.19
CA GLN A 411 -5.27 19.83 -11.04
C GLN A 411 -5.73 18.90 -9.92
N LYS A 412 -5.45 19.28 -8.67
CA LYS A 412 -5.84 18.53 -7.48
C LYS A 412 -7.36 18.38 -7.34
N ASP A 413 -8.09 19.49 -7.51
CA ASP A 413 -9.51 19.56 -7.12
C ASP A 413 -10.48 19.20 -8.27
N GLY A 414 -10.07 19.38 -9.53
CA GLY A 414 -10.95 19.23 -10.69
C GLY A 414 -10.28 18.48 -11.85
N PRO A 415 -11.08 17.89 -12.75
CA PRO A 415 -10.55 17.21 -13.93
C PRO A 415 -9.82 18.21 -14.82
N SER A 416 -8.81 17.72 -15.53
CA SER A 416 -7.99 18.51 -16.44
C SER A 416 -8.21 18.02 -17.86
N PHE A 417 -8.57 18.93 -18.76
CA PHE A 417 -8.77 18.60 -20.17
C PHE A 417 -7.41 18.37 -20.85
N LEU A 418 -6.96 17.11 -20.90
CA LEU A 418 -5.65 16.74 -21.43
C LEU A 418 -5.66 16.62 -22.95
N GLN A 419 -5.03 17.57 -23.65
CA GLN A 419 -4.93 17.50 -25.11
C GLN A 419 -4.19 16.25 -25.58
N ARG A 420 -4.53 15.77 -26.79
CA ARG A 420 -4.02 14.51 -27.32
C ARG A 420 -2.51 14.48 -27.48
N ASP A 421 -1.88 15.59 -27.88
CA ASP A 421 -0.42 15.71 -27.95
C ASP A 421 0.21 15.53 -26.56
N LYS A 422 -0.42 16.10 -25.51
CA LYS A 422 0.04 15.94 -24.12
C LYS A 422 -0.16 14.55 -23.57
N PHE A 423 -1.24 13.88 -23.92
CA PHE A 423 -1.38 12.45 -23.66
C PHE A 423 -0.19 11.66 -24.23
N LEU A 424 0.16 11.89 -25.51
CA LEU A 424 1.28 11.20 -26.16
C LEU A 424 2.62 11.55 -25.49
N ASP A 425 2.86 12.83 -25.20
CA ASP A 425 4.08 13.30 -24.52
C ASP A 425 4.25 12.61 -23.15
N ILE A 426 3.17 12.51 -22.37
CA ILE A 426 3.18 11.87 -21.05
C ILE A 426 3.45 10.36 -21.17
N VAL A 427 2.73 9.63 -22.03
CA VAL A 427 2.98 8.19 -22.22
C VAL A 427 4.42 7.94 -22.67
N ASN A 428 4.94 8.74 -23.60
CA ASN A 428 6.33 8.63 -24.05
C ASN A 428 7.33 8.93 -22.94
N THR A 429 7.00 9.86 -22.04
CA THR A 429 7.84 10.21 -20.88
C THR A 429 7.87 9.09 -19.84
N ILE A 430 6.71 8.53 -19.50
CA ILE A 430 6.57 7.42 -18.55
C ILE A 430 7.38 6.21 -19.05
N PHE A 431 7.23 5.87 -20.33
CA PHE A 431 7.82 4.67 -20.94
C PHE A 431 9.04 4.99 -21.81
N LYS A 432 9.83 6.03 -21.45
CA LYS A 432 11.01 6.48 -22.20
C LYS A 432 12.08 5.40 -22.39
N ASN A 433 12.13 4.42 -21.49
CA ASN A 433 13.09 3.31 -21.53
C ASN A 433 12.59 2.10 -22.34
N MET A 434 11.36 2.13 -22.85
CA MET A 434 10.84 1.11 -23.77
C MET A 434 11.18 1.46 -25.23
N THR A 435 11.00 0.52 -26.14
CA THR A 435 11.13 0.77 -27.59
C THR A 435 9.96 1.60 -28.13
N ASP A 436 10.13 2.19 -29.33
CA ASP A 436 9.02 2.90 -30.02
C ASP A 436 7.84 1.96 -30.27
N LEU A 437 8.09 0.71 -30.66
CA LEU A 437 7.06 -0.29 -30.91
C LEU A 437 6.23 -0.61 -29.66
N GLU A 438 6.89 -0.77 -28.50
CA GLU A 438 6.20 -0.97 -27.23
C GLU A 438 5.35 0.25 -26.86
N ARG A 439 5.91 1.46 -27.00
CA ARG A 439 5.16 2.71 -26.73
C ARG A 439 3.96 2.89 -27.63
N GLU A 440 4.09 2.61 -28.93
CA GLU A 440 2.96 2.64 -29.87
C GLU A 440 1.86 1.65 -29.48
N ALA A 441 2.23 0.45 -29.04
CA ALA A 441 1.28 -0.55 -28.55
C ALA A 441 0.56 -0.08 -27.27
N ILE A 442 1.28 0.55 -26.34
CA ILE A 442 0.71 1.13 -25.12
C ILE A 442 -0.27 2.26 -25.47
N ILE A 443 0.15 3.20 -26.33
CA ILE A 443 -0.71 4.29 -26.81
C ILE A 443 -1.97 3.71 -27.46
N PHE A 444 -1.85 2.67 -28.27
CA PHE A 444 -2.99 2.03 -28.91
C PHE A 444 -3.97 1.42 -27.90
N GLN A 445 -3.46 0.71 -26.89
CA GLN A 445 -4.25 0.07 -25.86
C GLN A 445 -5.00 1.08 -24.96
N TYR A 446 -4.37 2.23 -24.67
CA TYR A 446 -4.90 3.26 -23.77
C TYR A 446 -5.43 4.49 -24.50
N THR A 447 -5.86 4.33 -25.75
CA THR A 447 -6.62 5.36 -26.47
C THR A 447 -8.09 4.94 -26.52
N ASP A 448 -8.97 5.80 -26.04
CA ASP A 448 -10.40 5.68 -26.35
C ASP A 448 -10.62 6.06 -27.82
N TRP A 449 -10.74 5.05 -28.69
CA TRP A 449 -10.82 5.25 -30.13
C TRP A 449 -12.16 5.82 -30.61
N GLU A 450 -13.20 5.81 -29.76
CA GLU A 450 -14.46 6.49 -30.05
C GLU A 450 -14.36 7.99 -29.75
N HIS A 451 -13.51 8.37 -28.78
CA HIS A 451 -13.40 9.73 -28.26
C HIS A 451 -11.95 10.22 -28.15
N VAL A 452 -11.14 10.02 -29.19
CA VAL A 452 -9.67 10.28 -29.19
C VAL A 452 -9.29 11.70 -28.74
N MET A 453 -10.13 12.69 -29.04
CA MET A 453 -9.88 14.11 -28.71
C MET A 453 -10.53 14.57 -27.39
N ASP A 454 -11.21 13.67 -26.67
CA ASP A 454 -11.76 13.99 -25.35
C ASP A 454 -10.64 14.02 -24.31
N GLY A 455 -10.34 15.22 -23.83
CA GLY A 455 -9.24 15.43 -22.90
C GLY A 455 -9.48 14.84 -21.52
N TYR A 456 -10.73 14.69 -21.08
CA TYR A 456 -11.04 14.07 -19.79
C TYR A 456 -10.86 12.55 -19.85
N LEU A 457 -11.22 11.93 -20.97
CA LEU A 457 -10.92 10.52 -21.21
C LEU A 457 -9.43 10.30 -21.37
N ASN A 458 -8.69 11.18 -22.06
CA ASN A 458 -7.23 11.10 -22.11
C ASN A 458 -6.59 11.18 -20.72
N GLN A 459 -7.04 12.10 -19.84
CA GLN A 459 -6.60 12.15 -18.43
C GLN A 459 -6.85 10.81 -17.73
N LYS A 460 -8.07 10.28 -17.85
CA LYS A 460 -8.42 8.98 -17.26
C LYS A 460 -7.50 7.87 -17.77
N MET A 461 -7.22 7.82 -19.08
CA MET A 461 -6.37 6.79 -19.68
C MET A 461 -4.91 6.87 -19.20
N ILE A 462 -4.40 8.06 -18.86
CA ILE A 462 -3.09 8.19 -18.18
C ILE A 462 -3.15 7.62 -16.77
N GLY A 463 -4.23 7.86 -16.03
CA GLY A 463 -4.43 7.22 -14.71
C GLY A 463 -4.48 5.70 -14.81
N ASP A 464 -5.25 5.18 -15.78
CA ASP A 464 -5.40 3.75 -16.04
C ASP A 464 -4.08 3.09 -16.46
N VAL A 465 -3.29 3.70 -17.36
CA VAL A 465 -2.01 3.10 -17.82
C VAL A 465 -1.00 2.98 -16.70
N VAL A 466 -0.94 4.00 -15.82
CA VAL A 466 -0.06 3.99 -14.64
C VAL A 466 -0.57 2.98 -13.61
N GLY A 467 -1.86 3.00 -13.29
CA GLY A 467 -2.45 2.08 -12.31
C GLY A 467 -2.32 0.62 -12.72
N ASP A 468 -2.59 0.31 -13.99
CA ASP A 468 -2.47 -1.04 -14.52
C ASP A 468 -1.02 -1.54 -14.52
N TYR A 469 -0.09 -0.77 -15.10
CA TYR A 469 1.30 -1.18 -15.26
C TYR A 469 2.03 -1.34 -13.92
N PHE A 470 1.83 -0.41 -13.00
CA PHE A 470 2.60 -0.36 -11.75
C PHE A 470 1.95 -1.12 -10.59
N PHE A 471 0.63 -1.36 -10.60
CA PHE A 471 -0.06 -1.92 -9.44
C PHE A 471 -0.97 -3.10 -9.79
N ILE A 472 -2.03 -2.88 -10.57
CA ILE A 472 -3.09 -3.87 -10.77
C ILE A 472 -2.57 -5.12 -11.49
N CYS A 473 -1.83 -4.94 -12.59
CA CYS A 473 -1.37 -6.07 -13.39
C CYS A 473 -0.22 -6.87 -12.78
N PRO A 474 0.76 -6.25 -12.08
CA PRO A 474 1.70 -6.99 -11.25
C PRO A 474 1.01 -7.80 -10.14
N THR A 475 0.02 -7.21 -9.47
CA THR A 475 -0.76 -7.87 -8.41
C THR A 475 -1.54 -9.07 -8.95
N ASN A 476 -2.19 -8.91 -10.12
CA ASN A 476 -2.84 -10.01 -10.84
C ASN A 476 -1.86 -11.13 -11.20
N HIS A 477 -0.68 -10.80 -11.71
CA HIS A 477 0.34 -11.78 -12.08
C HIS A 477 0.81 -12.57 -10.85
N PHE A 478 1.07 -11.89 -9.74
CA PHE A 478 1.45 -12.54 -8.48
C PHE A 478 0.36 -13.50 -7.98
N ALA A 479 -0.90 -13.04 -7.95
CA ALA A 479 -2.05 -13.85 -7.54
C ALA A 479 -2.19 -15.11 -8.42
N GLN A 480 -2.05 -14.94 -9.74
CA GLN A 480 -2.09 -16.05 -10.70
C GLN A 480 -0.96 -17.04 -10.49
N ALA A 481 0.29 -16.57 -10.31
CA ALA A 481 1.43 -17.43 -10.06
C ALA A 481 1.24 -18.28 -8.79
N PHE A 482 0.71 -17.70 -7.71
CA PHE A 482 0.39 -18.44 -6.48
C PHE A 482 -0.70 -19.50 -6.71
N ALA A 483 -1.78 -19.12 -7.41
CA ALA A 483 -2.88 -20.04 -7.71
C ALA A 483 -2.45 -21.20 -8.62
N GLU A 484 -1.62 -20.95 -9.64
CA GLU A 484 -1.07 -21.97 -10.53
C GLU A 484 -0.17 -22.97 -9.80
N HIS A 485 0.47 -22.56 -8.70
CA HIS A 485 1.24 -23.43 -7.80
C HIS A 485 0.38 -24.05 -6.67
N GLY A 486 -0.94 -24.07 -6.84
CA GLY A 486 -1.89 -24.75 -5.96
C GLY A 486 -2.08 -24.07 -4.59
N LYS A 487 -1.73 -22.79 -4.46
CA LYS A 487 -1.97 -22.02 -3.22
C LYS A 487 -3.39 -21.46 -3.18
N ASN A 488 -3.92 -21.35 -1.97
CA ASN A 488 -5.19 -20.68 -1.74
C ASN A 488 -4.98 -19.16 -1.85
N VAL A 489 -5.62 -18.56 -2.83
CA VAL A 489 -5.57 -17.12 -3.10
C VAL A 489 -6.98 -16.55 -2.98
N TYR A 490 -7.15 -15.51 -2.17
CA TYR A 490 -8.37 -14.71 -2.15
C TYR A 490 -8.06 -13.34 -2.74
N TYR A 491 -8.82 -12.92 -3.75
CA TYR A 491 -8.63 -11.63 -4.40
C TYR A 491 -9.76 -10.66 -4.03
N TYR A 492 -9.46 -9.40 -3.73
CA TYR A 492 -10.43 -8.31 -3.63
C TYR A 492 -10.14 -7.17 -4.62
N PHE A 493 -11.17 -6.43 -4.99
CA PHE A 493 -11.02 -5.16 -5.72
C PHE A 493 -11.80 -4.09 -4.98
N PHE A 494 -11.10 -3.03 -4.56
CA PHE A 494 -11.69 -1.96 -3.76
C PHE A 494 -12.15 -0.83 -4.69
N THR A 495 -13.45 -0.54 -4.66
CA THR A 495 -14.10 0.40 -5.57
C THR A 495 -14.95 1.42 -4.80
N GLN A 496 -14.64 1.63 -3.52
CA GLN A 496 -15.33 2.62 -2.69
C GLN A 496 -14.55 3.93 -2.70
N ARG A 497 -15.11 4.97 -3.31
CA ARG A 497 -14.64 6.33 -3.08
C ARG A 497 -15.21 6.83 -1.76
N THR A 498 -14.35 7.19 -0.80
CA THR A 498 -14.78 7.75 0.48
C THR A 498 -15.60 9.03 0.26
N SER A 499 -16.78 9.13 0.89
CA SER A 499 -17.71 10.25 0.71
C SER A 499 -17.16 11.60 1.18
N THR A 500 -16.11 11.57 2.02
CA THR A 500 -15.38 12.74 2.51
C THR A 500 -13.99 12.91 1.90
N SER A 501 -13.66 12.15 0.85
CA SER A 501 -12.39 12.30 0.14
C SER A 501 -12.19 13.76 -0.29
N LEU A 502 -11.06 14.34 0.12
CA LEU A 502 -10.70 15.73 -0.13
C LEU A 502 -10.07 15.97 -1.51
N TRP A 503 -9.78 14.89 -2.22
CA TRP A 503 -9.18 14.90 -3.54
C TRP A 503 -10.24 15.08 -4.63
N GLY A 504 -9.85 15.58 -5.81
CA GLY A 504 -10.79 15.81 -6.91
C GLY A 504 -11.52 14.53 -7.33
N GLU A 505 -12.79 14.65 -7.71
CA GLU A 505 -13.63 13.49 -8.08
C GLU A 505 -13.03 12.65 -9.22
N TRP A 506 -12.29 13.30 -10.12
CA TRP A 506 -11.62 12.66 -11.24
C TRP A 506 -10.58 11.62 -10.82
N MET A 507 -10.05 11.72 -9.59
CA MET A 507 -9.05 10.80 -9.06
C MET A 507 -9.65 9.47 -8.61
N GLY A 508 -10.99 9.39 -8.51
CA GLY A 508 -11.70 8.13 -8.26
C GLY A 508 -11.37 7.51 -6.90
N VAL A 509 -11.00 6.23 -6.90
CA VAL A 509 -10.61 5.43 -5.74
C VAL A 509 -9.09 5.22 -5.80
N MET A 510 -8.35 6.11 -5.15
CA MET A 510 -6.91 6.23 -5.33
C MET A 510 -6.16 5.13 -4.59
N HIS A 511 -4.88 4.99 -4.92
CA HIS A 511 -3.92 4.21 -4.14
C HIS A 511 -3.97 4.58 -2.64
N GLY A 512 -4.15 3.58 -1.77
CA GLY A 512 -4.21 3.76 -0.31
C GLY A 512 -5.58 4.10 0.30
N ASP A 513 -6.62 4.39 -0.51
CA ASP A 513 -7.96 4.73 -0.01
C ASP A 513 -8.61 3.58 0.81
N GLU A 514 -8.18 2.32 0.64
CA GLU A 514 -8.72 1.20 1.41
C GLU A 514 -8.21 1.16 2.85
N ILE A 515 -7.07 1.81 3.14
CA ILE A 515 -6.38 1.74 4.44
C ILE A 515 -7.29 2.25 5.57
N GLU A 516 -7.96 3.38 5.37
CA GLU A 516 -8.87 3.95 6.39
C GLU A 516 -9.99 2.96 6.78
N TYR A 517 -10.49 2.17 5.81
CA TYR A 517 -11.48 1.13 6.07
C TYR A 517 -10.89 -0.08 6.78
N VAL A 518 -9.65 -0.46 6.45
CA VAL A 518 -8.91 -1.57 7.09
C VAL A 518 -8.62 -1.29 8.56
N PHE A 519 -8.30 -0.04 8.91
CA PHE A 519 -8.01 0.37 10.29
C PHE A 519 -9.23 0.86 11.08
N GLY A 520 -10.41 0.93 10.45
CA GLY A 520 -11.64 1.22 11.19
C GLY A 520 -11.94 2.71 11.37
N HIS A 521 -11.34 3.60 10.58
CA HIS A 521 -11.64 5.04 10.63
C HIS A 521 -13.14 5.34 10.46
N PRO A 522 -13.87 4.66 9.55
CA PRO A 522 -15.32 4.78 9.47
C PRO A 522 -16.08 4.31 10.71
N LEU A 523 -15.47 3.70 11.73
CA LEU A 523 -16.13 3.42 13.01
C LEU A 523 -15.91 4.53 14.04
N ASN A 524 -15.00 5.47 13.78
CA ASN A 524 -14.81 6.65 14.62
C ASN A 524 -15.99 7.62 14.44
N MET A 525 -16.80 7.76 15.48
CA MET A 525 -17.96 8.66 15.46
C MET A 525 -17.59 10.15 15.47
N SER A 526 -16.33 10.49 15.76
CA SER A 526 -15.80 11.84 15.63
C SER A 526 -15.48 12.21 14.17
N LEU A 527 -15.36 11.22 13.28
CA LEU A 527 -15.12 11.42 11.85
C LEU A 527 -16.42 11.30 11.05
N GLN A 528 -16.50 12.06 9.95
CA GLN A 528 -17.67 12.09 9.09
C GLN A 528 -17.62 10.95 8.08
N PHE A 529 -18.43 9.92 8.33
CA PHE A 529 -18.67 8.79 7.43
C PHE A 529 -20.14 8.41 7.45
N ASN A 530 -20.67 7.99 6.32
CA ASN A 530 -22.04 7.51 6.21
C ASN A 530 -22.18 6.06 6.73
N ALA A 531 -23.40 5.65 7.09
CA ALA A 531 -23.65 4.35 7.72
C ALA A 531 -23.17 3.14 6.89
N ARG A 532 -23.22 3.25 5.54
CA ARG A 532 -22.79 2.17 4.65
C ARG A 532 -21.27 2.03 4.63
N GLU A 533 -20.53 3.12 4.72
CA GLU A 533 -19.07 3.11 4.87
C GLU A 533 -18.63 2.48 6.20
N ARG A 534 -19.38 2.76 7.27
CA ARG A 534 -19.14 2.14 8.59
C ARG A 534 -19.31 0.63 8.53
N ASP A 535 -20.38 0.16 7.87
CA ASP A 535 -20.62 -1.27 7.63
C ASP A 535 -19.52 -1.89 6.76
N LEU A 536 -19.11 -1.23 5.68
CA LEU A 536 -18.01 -1.70 4.82
C LEU A 536 -16.71 -1.87 5.61
N SER A 537 -16.33 -0.89 6.42
CA SER A 537 -15.13 -0.97 7.26
C SER A 537 -15.19 -2.13 8.24
N LEU A 538 -16.34 -2.33 8.90
CA LEU A 538 -16.54 -3.48 9.79
C LEU A 538 -16.39 -4.81 9.03
N ARG A 539 -16.95 -4.93 7.83
CA ARG A 539 -16.81 -6.13 6.98
C ARG A 539 -15.35 -6.38 6.58
N ILE A 540 -14.59 -5.34 6.25
CA ILE A 540 -13.17 -5.46 5.90
C ILE A 540 -12.35 -5.92 7.11
N MET A 541 -12.51 -5.29 8.28
CA MET A 541 -11.82 -5.69 9.52
C MET A 541 -12.15 -7.14 9.91
N GLN A 542 -13.41 -7.55 9.78
CA GLN A 542 -13.83 -8.93 10.01
C GLN A 542 -13.20 -9.89 8.99
N ALA A 543 -13.09 -9.49 7.72
CA ALA A 543 -12.46 -10.31 6.71
C ALA A 543 -10.98 -10.54 6.98
N TYR A 544 -10.26 -9.48 7.38
CA TYR A 544 -8.84 -9.52 7.69
C TYR A 544 -8.55 -10.34 8.94
N SER A 545 -9.30 -10.10 10.02
CA SER A 545 -9.15 -10.86 11.27
C SER A 545 -9.51 -12.33 11.10
N ARG A 546 -10.55 -12.65 10.31
CA ARG A 546 -10.92 -14.03 9.99
C ARG A 546 -9.89 -14.72 9.10
N PHE A 547 -9.33 -14.02 8.11
CA PHE A 547 -8.24 -14.55 7.30
C PHE A 547 -7.02 -14.84 8.18
N ALA A 548 -6.67 -13.92 9.09
CA ALA A 548 -5.58 -14.14 10.05
C ALA A 548 -5.82 -15.34 10.97
N LEU A 549 -7.07 -15.65 11.32
CA LEU A 549 -7.43 -16.83 12.12
C LEU A 549 -7.43 -18.13 11.31
N THR A 550 -8.07 -18.12 10.13
CA THR A 550 -8.50 -19.35 9.43
C THR A 550 -7.88 -19.56 8.06
N GLY A 551 -7.22 -18.56 7.49
CA GLY A 551 -6.79 -18.56 6.08
C GLY A 551 -7.92 -18.28 5.08
N LYS A 552 -9.15 -18.01 5.55
CA LYS A 552 -10.31 -17.63 4.73
C LYS A 552 -10.86 -16.27 5.18
N PRO A 553 -11.19 -15.35 4.26
CA PRO A 553 -11.69 -14.03 4.62
C PRO A 553 -13.16 -14.04 5.08
N VAL A 554 -13.95 -15.05 4.71
CA VAL A 554 -15.38 -15.09 5.07
C VAL A 554 -15.84 -16.47 5.56
N PRO A 555 -16.98 -16.56 6.26
CA PRO A 555 -17.67 -17.82 6.54
C PRO A 555 -18.06 -18.60 5.27
N ASP A 556 -18.27 -19.91 5.38
CA ASP A 556 -18.56 -20.77 4.22
C ASP A 556 -19.93 -20.48 3.57
N ASP A 557 -20.84 -19.76 4.25
CA ASP A 557 -22.13 -19.30 3.71
C ASP A 557 -22.04 -18.00 2.90
N VAL A 558 -20.90 -17.30 2.96
CA VAL A 558 -20.66 -16.09 2.16
C VAL A 558 -19.80 -16.44 0.95
N ASN A 559 -20.30 -16.12 -0.25
CA ASN A 559 -19.57 -16.40 -1.49
C ASN A 559 -18.38 -15.45 -1.69
N TRP A 560 -17.19 -15.90 -1.29
CA TRP A 560 -15.91 -15.35 -1.74
C TRP A 560 -15.07 -16.50 -2.32
N PRO A 561 -15.10 -16.69 -3.65
CA PRO A 561 -14.43 -17.82 -4.30
C PRO A 561 -12.91 -17.70 -4.22
N ILE A 562 -12.24 -18.85 -4.25
CA ILE A 562 -10.79 -18.92 -4.41
C ILE A 562 -10.45 -18.44 -5.82
N TYR A 563 -9.49 -17.53 -5.90
CA TYR A 563 -8.97 -17.02 -7.17
C TYR A 563 -8.19 -18.13 -7.91
N SER A 564 -8.41 -18.24 -9.22
CA SER A 564 -7.63 -19.11 -10.10
C SER A 564 -7.46 -18.46 -11.48
N LYS A 565 -6.51 -18.95 -12.29
CA LYS A 565 -6.34 -18.49 -13.67
C LYS A 565 -7.61 -18.67 -14.51
N ASP A 566 -8.26 -19.83 -14.39
CA ASP A 566 -9.45 -20.17 -15.19
C ASP A 566 -10.70 -19.42 -14.71
N GLN A 567 -10.78 -19.15 -13.40
CA GLN A 567 -11.83 -18.38 -12.77
C GLN A 567 -11.20 -17.26 -11.91
N PRO A 568 -10.72 -16.16 -12.53
CA PRO A 568 -10.04 -15.07 -11.83
C PRO A 568 -11.06 -14.19 -11.11
N GLN A 569 -11.81 -14.77 -10.19
CA GLN A 569 -12.87 -14.09 -9.45
C GLN A 569 -12.27 -13.28 -8.29
N TYR A 570 -12.88 -12.14 -8.01
CA TYR A 570 -12.52 -11.29 -6.89
C TYR A 570 -13.76 -10.80 -6.16
N TYR A 571 -13.62 -10.48 -4.89
CA TYR A 571 -14.67 -9.87 -4.09
C TYR A 571 -14.63 -8.34 -4.22
N ILE A 572 -15.79 -7.71 -4.37
CA ILE A 572 -15.87 -6.24 -4.49
C ILE A 572 -16.05 -5.63 -3.11
N PHE A 573 -15.11 -4.79 -2.71
CA PHE A 573 -15.28 -3.93 -1.54
C PHE A 573 -15.87 -2.60 -1.98
N ASN A 574 -17.18 -2.46 -1.74
CA ASN A 574 -17.95 -1.25 -1.98
C ASN A 574 -19.08 -1.15 -0.94
N ALA A 575 -19.45 0.07 -0.54
CA ALA A 575 -20.44 0.31 0.49
C ALA A 575 -21.89 0.15 -0.05
N GLU A 576 -22.09 0.31 -1.35
CA GLU A 576 -23.40 0.23 -1.99
C GLU A 576 -23.64 -1.10 -2.71
N THR A 577 -22.58 -1.67 -3.27
CA THR A 577 -22.62 -2.90 -4.05
C THR A 577 -21.91 -4.03 -3.30
N SER A 578 -22.43 -5.25 -3.43
CA SER A 578 -21.82 -6.45 -2.88
C SER A 578 -21.80 -7.54 -3.94
N GLY A 579 -20.79 -8.40 -3.89
CA GLY A 579 -20.67 -9.53 -4.79
C GLY A 579 -19.27 -9.73 -5.31
N THR A 580 -19.18 -10.47 -6.41
CA THR A 580 -17.93 -10.88 -7.02
C THR A 580 -17.82 -10.36 -8.44
N GLY A 581 -16.66 -9.85 -8.80
CA GLY A 581 -16.28 -9.59 -10.20
C GLY A 581 -15.41 -10.71 -10.76
N ARG A 582 -15.00 -10.57 -12.03
CA ARG A 582 -14.06 -11.49 -12.69
C ARG A 582 -13.02 -10.68 -13.45
N GLY A 583 -11.75 -11.06 -13.28
CA GLY A 583 -10.60 -10.54 -13.98
C GLY A 583 -10.48 -9.02 -13.85
N PRO A 584 -10.01 -8.49 -12.70
CA PRO A 584 -9.91 -7.05 -12.52
C PRO A 584 -8.93 -6.54 -13.58
N ARG A 585 -9.44 -5.65 -14.45
CA ARG A 585 -8.70 -5.14 -15.62
C ARG A 585 -8.15 -6.25 -16.54
N ALA A 586 -8.86 -7.37 -16.71
CA ALA A 586 -8.36 -8.57 -17.41
C ALA A 586 -7.72 -8.30 -18.79
N THR A 587 -8.38 -7.51 -19.65
CA THR A 587 -7.85 -7.19 -20.99
C THR A 587 -6.58 -6.37 -20.91
N ALA A 588 -6.54 -5.35 -20.03
CA ALA A 588 -5.35 -4.53 -19.83
C ALA A 588 -4.20 -5.36 -19.22
N CYS A 589 -4.48 -6.25 -18.28
CA CYS A 589 -3.44 -7.11 -17.71
C CYS A 589 -3.01 -8.23 -18.65
N ALA A 590 -3.86 -8.70 -19.56
CA ALA A 590 -3.41 -9.56 -20.65
C ALA A 590 -2.50 -8.79 -21.62
N PHE A 591 -2.76 -7.50 -21.86
CA PHE A 591 -1.85 -6.64 -22.62
C PHE A 591 -0.46 -6.59 -21.95
N TRP A 592 -0.38 -6.29 -20.66
CA TRP A 592 0.90 -6.15 -19.94
C TRP A 592 1.61 -7.48 -19.64
N ASN A 593 0.88 -8.50 -19.21
CA ASN A 593 1.47 -9.75 -18.71
C ASN A 593 1.67 -10.81 -19.80
N ASP A 594 1.06 -10.64 -20.98
CA ASP A 594 1.10 -11.65 -22.05
C ASP A 594 1.40 -11.07 -23.44
N PHE A 595 0.70 -10.03 -23.90
CA PHE A 595 0.95 -9.47 -25.25
C PHE A 595 2.28 -8.72 -25.35
N LEU A 596 2.53 -7.75 -24.47
CA LEU A 596 3.72 -6.89 -24.53
C LEU A 596 5.04 -7.68 -24.37
N PRO A 597 5.16 -8.65 -23.45
CA PRO A 597 6.37 -9.48 -23.36
C PRO A 597 6.63 -10.29 -24.64
N ARG A 598 5.57 -10.83 -25.28
CA ARG A 598 5.69 -11.54 -26.56
C ARG A 598 6.08 -10.62 -27.71
N LEU A 599 5.54 -9.40 -27.73
CA LEU A 599 5.90 -8.38 -28.71
C LEU A 599 7.40 -8.05 -28.61
N LYS A 600 7.89 -7.81 -27.39
CA LYS A 600 9.31 -7.55 -27.11
C LYS A 600 10.20 -8.70 -27.57
N ALA A 601 9.91 -9.93 -27.15
CA ALA A 601 10.74 -11.09 -27.49
C ALA A 601 10.79 -11.37 -29.01
N ARG A 602 9.71 -11.08 -29.76
CA ARG A 602 9.72 -11.15 -31.23
C ARG A 602 10.55 -10.03 -31.86
N ALA A 603 10.47 -8.81 -31.34
CA ALA A 603 11.25 -7.69 -31.82
C ALA A 603 12.76 -7.89 -31.59
N GLU A 604 13.13 -8.56 -30.50
CA GLU A 604 14.52 -8.92 -30.15
C GLU A 604 15.01 -10.20 -30.88
N GLY A 605 14.15 -10.88 -31.64
CA GLY A 605 14.49 -12.09 -32.40
C GLY A 605 14.61 -13.36 -31.54
N GLU A 606 14.12 -13.33 -30.29
CA GLU A 606 14.14 -14.47 -29.36
C GLU A 606 13.01 -15.47 -29.61
N LEU A 607 11.94 -15.04 -30.28
CA LEU A 607 10.88 -15.90 -30.82
C LEU A 607 10.89 -15.86 -32.34
N GLU A 608 11.12 -17.00 -32.99
CA GLU A 608 10.93 -17.13 -34.44
C GLU A 608 9.46 -16.80 -34.80
N CYS A 609 9.26 -15.97 -35.82
CA CYS A 609 7.96 -15.87 -36.46
C CYS A 609 7.59 -17.27 -36.97
N GLU A 610 6.53 -17.88 -36.43
CA GLU A 610 5.97 -19.09 -37.03
C GLU A 610 5.69 -18.80 -38.49
N THR A 611 6.44 -19.44 -39.38
CA THR A 611 6.13 -19.39 -40.81
C THR A 611 4.72 -19.94 -40.96
N PRO A 612 3.79 -19.21 -41.61
CA PRO A 612 2.50 -19.80 -41.92
C PRO A 612 2.74 -21.13 -42.65
N PRO A 613 1.94 -22.18 -42.38
CA PRO A 613 2.07 -23.42 -43.12
C PRO A 613 2.04 -23.10 -44.62
N PRO A 614 2.88 -23.77 -45.44
CA PRO A 614 2.97 -23.48 -46.86
C PRO A 614 1.56 -23.49 -47.46
N ALA A 615 1.23 -22.45 -48.23
CA ALA A 615 -0.05 -22.38 -48.92
C ALA A 615 -0.26 -23.69 -49.71
N PRO A 616 -1.45 -24.32 -49.61
CA PRO A 616 -1.70 -25.58 -50.29
C PRO A 616 -1.41 -25.40 -51.79
N THR A 617 -0.53 -26.24 -52.33
CA THR A 617 -0.03 -26.16 -53.71
C THR A 617 -1.04 -26.62 -54.76
N SER A 618 -2.33 -26.73 -54.43
CA SER A 618 -3.38 -27.08 -55.38
C SER A 618 -4.70 -26.42 -55.02
N MET A 619 -5.31 -25.80 -56.02
CA MET A 619 -6.59 -25.09 -55.97
C MET A 619 -7.81 -26.04 -55.94
N ASP A 620 -7.66 -27.26 -55.41
CA ASP A 620 -8.66 -28.35 -55.54
C ASP A 620 -9.19 -28.91 -54.21
N GLU A 621 -8.81 -28.36 -53.05
CA GLU A 621 -9.45 -28.72 -51.76
C GLU A 621 -10.28 -27.56 -51.22
N TYR A 622 -11.26 -27.10 -51.99
CA TYR A 622 -12.36 -26.28 -51.50
C TYR A 622 -13.61 -26.54 -52.33
N LEU A 623 -14.22 -27.72 -52.20
CA LEU A 623 -15.66 -27.85 -52.39
C LEU A 623 -16.24 -28.92 -51.44
N PRO A 624 -17.38 -28.64 -50.77
CA PRO A 624 -17.96 -29.49 -49.73
C PRO A 624 -18.77 -30.65 -50.33
N ASP A 625 -18.76 -31.80 -49.65
CA ASP A 625 -19.63 -32.93 -49.97
C ASP A 625 -21.11 -32.53 -49.82
N GLU A 626 -21.82 -32.46 -50.96
CA GLU A 626 -23.28 -32.39 -51.02
C GLU A 626 -23.90 -33.72 -50.52
N MET A 627 -24.53 -33.70 -49.35
CA MET A 627 -25.50 -34.73 -48.98
C MET A 627 -26.91 -34.31 -49.40
N ASN A 628 -27.36 -34.98 -50.47
CA ASN A 628 -28.69 -35.05 -51.06
C ASN A 628 -29.87 -35.07 -50.05
N PHE A 629 -30.90 -34.28 -50.35
CA PHE A 629 -32.27 -34.52 -49.88
C PHE A 629 -33.20 -34.67 -51.08
N ASN A 630 -33.89 -35.81 -51.18
CA ASN A 630 -35.01 -36.02 -52.11
C ASN A 630 -36.23 -36.55 -51.34
N MET A 631 -37.41 -36.06 -51.72
CA MET A 631 -38.73 -36.24 -51.09
C MET A 631 -39.21 -37.71 -51.05
N THR A 632 -39.93 -38.12 -49.99
CA THR A 632 -41.36 -38.56 -50.00
C THR A 632 -41.81 -39.28 -48.70
N ASN A 633 -43.09 -39.07 -48.36
CA ASN A 633 -43.93 -39.54 -47.23
C ASN A 633 -43.64 -40.91 -46.57
N SER A 634 -43.66 -40.96 -45.23
CA SER A 634 -44.76 -41.60 -44.45
C SER A 634 -44.58 -41.55 -42.92
N ALA A 635 -45.72 -41.37 -42.26
CA ALA A 635 -46.11 -41.82 -40.91
C ALA A 635 -45.51 -41.16 -39.64
N MET A 636 -46.33 -40.28 -39.05
CA MET A 636 -46.87 -40.35 -37.68
C MET A 636 -45.90 -40.62 -36.50
N VAL A 637 -45.74 -39.63 -35.61
CA VAL A 637 -46.45 -39.51 -34.31
C VAL A 637 -45.78 -38.42 -33.43
N THR A 638 -46.53 -37.33 -33.23
CA THR A 638 -46.63 -36.38 -32.08
C THR A 638 -45.42 -36.01 -31.21
N ALA A 639 -45.14 -34.71 -31.06
CA ALA A 639 -45.51 -33.92 -29.86
C ALA A 639 -45.19 -32.40 -29.99
N SER A 640 -46.26 -31.61 -29.96
CA SER A 640 -46.44 -30.18 -29.60
C SER A 640 -45.31 -29.15 -29.74
N SER A 641 -45.48 -28.26 -30.71
CA SER A 641 -45.06 -26.85 -30.68
C SER A 641 -46.27 -25.94 -30.47
N GLN A 642 -46.13 -24.88 -29.66
CA GLN A 642 -46.86 -23.64 -29.88
C GLN A 642 -45.88 -22.46 -29.89
N GLN A 643 -45.56 -22.00 -31.10
CA GLN A 643 -45.19 -20.61 -31.37
C GLN A 643 -46.28 -20.06 -32.30
N LYS A 644 -46.94 -18.97 -31.88
CA LYS A 644 -47.76 -18.14 -32.76
C LYS A 644 -47.09 -16.78 -32.91
N ILE A 645 -46.86 -16.44 -34.17
CA ILE A 645 -46.46 -15.15 -34.70
C ILE A 645 -47.68 -14.19 -34.65
N MET A 646 -47.47 -12.93 -34.24
CA MET A 646 -48.30 -11.75 -34.54
C MET A 646 -47.37 -10.53 -34.63
N SER A 647 -47.15 -9.93 -35.81
CA SER A 647 -47.91 -8.85 -36.47
C SER A 647 -47.59 -7.42 -35.94
N PRO A 648 -47.25 -6.46 -36.83
CA PRO A 648 -46.75 -5.13 -36.48
C PRO A 648 -47.89 -4.18 -36.12
N TYR A 649 -48.24 -4.10 -34.83
CA TYR A 649 -49.21 -3.11 -34.34
C TYR A 649 -48.90 -2.51 -32.96
N ASN A 650 -47.67 -2.67 -32.44
CA ASN A 650 -47.31 -2.23 -31.09
C ASN A 650 -46.17 -1.19 -30.98
N ILE A 651 -45.62 -0.72 -32.10
CA ILE A 651 -44.58 0.33 -32.07
C ILE A 651 -45.18 1.73 -31.84
N SER A 652 -46.47 1.92 -32.13
CA SER A 652 -47.15 3.23 -32.01
C SER A 652 -47.75 3.53 -30.63
N ARG A 653 -47.64 2.62 -29.65
CA ARG A 653 -48.10 2.85 -28.25
C ARG A 653 -46.99 3.07 -27.24
N LEU A 654 -45.76 2.66 -27.54
CA LEU A 654 -44.60 2.89 -26.65
C LEU A 654 -44.07 4.32 -26.79
N LEU A 655 -44.12 4.90 -28.01
CA LEU A 655 -43.78 6.30 -28.26
C LEU A 655 -44.75 7.31 -27.64
N LEU A 656 -46.01 6.92 -27.38
CA LEU A 656 -47.01 7.80 -26.76
C LEU A 656 -46.91 7.81 -25.23
N PHE A 657 -46.31 6.79 -24.61
CA PHE A 657 -46.07 6.75 -23.16
C PHE A 657 -44.79 7.51 -22.75
N LEU A 658 -43.76 7.50 -23.60
CA LEU A 658 -42.50 8.24 -23.38
C LEU A 658 -42.67 9.76 -23.55
N LEU A 659 -43.59 10.23 -24.40
CA LEU A 659 -43.91 11.65 -24.56
C LEU A 659 -44.77 12.24 -23.44
N LEU A 660 -45.46 11.40 -22.64
CA LEU A 660 -46.29 11.83 -21.52
C LEU A 660 -45.55 11.84 -20.17
N GLN A 661 -44.39 11.17 -20.06
CA GLN A 661 -43.51 11.28 -18.87
C GLN A 661 -42.50 12.44 -18.95
N LEU A 662 -42.19 12.94 -20.15
CA LEU A 662 -41.32 14.11 -20.37
C LEU A 662 -42.01 15.46 -20.16
N LEU A 663 -43.32 15.48 -19.86
CA LEU A 663 -44.12 16.70 -19.62
C LEU A 663 -44.50 16.90 -18.14
N GLN A 664 -43.89 16.17 -17.20
CA GLN A 664 -44.18 16.27 -15.77
C GLN A 664 -42.98 16.62 -14.86
N SER A 665 -41.86 17.09 -15.41
CA SER A 665 -40.71 17.57 -14.61
C SER A 665 -40.12 18.91 -15.06
N THR A 666 -40.92 19.74 -15.72
CA THR A 666 -40.67 21.18 -15.84
C THR A 666 -41.87 21.96 -15.34
N ILE A 667 -42.00 22.06 -14.01
CA ILE A 667 -42.52 23.20 -13.23
C ILE A 667 -41.73 23.25 -11.93
#